data_AF-A0A1R2ASC0-F1
#
_entry.id   AF-A0A1R2ASC0-F1
#
_cell.length_a   1.000
_cell.length_b   1.000
_cell.length_c   1.000
_cell.angle_alpha   90.00
_cell.angle_beta   90.00
_cell.angle_gamma   90.00
#
_symmetry.space_group_name_H-M   'P 1'
#
loop_
_entity.id
_entity.type
_entity.pdbx_description
1 polymer ?
#
loop_
_entity_poly.entity_id
_entity_poly.type
_entity_poly.pdbx_seq_one_letter_code
_entity_poly.pdbx_strand_id
1 'polypeptide(L)'
;MKKNARRDTPSLLTYLSSQHSNNSVDLGYAKGFRGYRLRIHYNQQNSYVSSFDGQAKRGSLAFLKESLTVKKIDISPTRKCEMPMILKPKVEKQVALESISSSQDICKFRNDSLPNDSLREKSEEEAKRKCTSQQPTPKTYAERRKEAAFLGKNIVTNNIQKAHKPLAKISLKEALRFSEWVAKARPELDKMWRKILNRSNGVDFAVQNTCQYKYYIGKGNNSRLIRRLMTSRSWWVDTNNIEEANFAWTQWKDKKLLSAFDCAKSNNFIKQETIMAPSICPVNLRLEKNHYRSVDIDDLGFQCIRNSPSYVTIEAKSLDALTLKMHNKIEFNQHLTNKKGLYQSLKNYCEALNLDLFDFVPLTFHVTLGEKDPEFARFVETFNNNVDIDKKKKSGNVWIVKPGENSNRGQGITVCSSIEEIRSIVNDISPTKNNQNRTYIIQKYIEKPFLVHKRKFDFRCYALVTSFNGVIQGYFYSDGYLRTTSTEYNIKDVSNNFIHLTNDAIQKHCDEYGKYEDGNKLSYKDFQRYLDTHSSDKKINFILDILPKIKGLAKDSIMAAYMKLDPNRRLHCMEILGYDFMLDSNLKPWLIEVNTNPCLELSSSYLSFLIPTMVENAFRIALDSMFPPPSGKFSPSSFIENKFELVFHQETDGRDLMERLGGTVPGSDDQILSEKEELFSEDEEPDL
;
A
#
# COMPACT_ATOMS: atom_id res chain seq x y z
N MET A 1 -31.55 -34.07 -1.04
CA MET A 1 -32.80 -33.31 -1.28
C MET A 1 -32.67 -31.92 -0.67
N LYS A 2 -33.09 -30.89 -1.42
CA LYS A 2 -33.11 -29.44 -1.17
C LYS A 2 -31.79 -28.74 -0.78
N LYS A 3 -31.05 -28.34 -1.82
CA LYS A 3 -30.08 -27.24 -1.81
C LYS A 3 -30.79 -25.94 -1.40
N ASN A 4 -30.39 -25.31 -0.30
CA ASN A 4 -30.72 -23.91 -0.03
C ASN A 4 -29.84 -23.03 -0.93
N ALA A 5 -30.35 -22.66 -2.10
CA ALA A 5 -29.76 -21.60 -2.90
C ALA A 5 -29.82 -20.29 -2.11
N ARG A 6 -28.68 -19.59 -2.01
CA ARG A 6 -28.57 -18.25 -1.43
C ARG A 6 -29.57 -17.34 -2.14
N ARG A 7 -30.36 -16.59 -1.37
CA ARG A 7 -31.18 -15.49 -1.92
C ARG A 7 -30.24 -14.32 -2.20
N ASP A 8 -29.96 -14.05 -3.47
CA ASP A 8 -29.34 -12.80 -3.90
C ASP A 8 -30.15 -11.64 -3.33
N THR A 9 -29.52 -10.70 -2.62
CA THR A 9 -30.14 -9.43 -2.28
C THR A 9 -30.16 -8.56 -3.53
N PRO A 10 -31.33 -8.34 -4.17
CA PRO A 10 -31.39 -7.52 -5.37
C PRO A 10 -31.07 -6.05 -5.02
N SER A 11 -30.56 -5.32 -6.01
CA SER A 11 -30.51 -3.86 -5.92
C SER A 11 -31.94 -3.32 -5.76
N LEU A 12 -32.10 -2.16 -5.11
CA LEU A 12 -33.38 -1.49 -4.92
C LEU A 12 -34.12 -1.29 -6.25
N LEU A 13 -33.38 -1.05 -7.33
CA LEU A 13 -33.91 -0.85 -8.67
C LEU A 13 -34.48 -2.15 -9.27
N THR A 14 -33.75 -3.26 -9.12
CA THR A 14 -34.20 -4.60 -9.54
C THR A 14 -35.38 -5.09 -8.69
N TYR A 15 -35.38 -4.76 -7.39
CA TYR A 15 -36.50 -5.07 -6.51
C TYR A 15 -37.76 -4.32 -6.94
N LEU A 16 -37.69 -3.01 -7.16
CA LEU A 16 -38.84 -2.19 -7.55
C LEU A 16 -39.36 -2.55 -8.94
N SER A 17 -38.50 -2.88 -9.90
CA SER A 17 -38.92 -3.34 -11.24
C SER A 17 -39.60 -4.71 -11.25
N SER A 18 -39.30 -5.56 -10.25
CA SER A 18 -39.94 -6.88 -10.08
C SER A 18 -41.33 -6.82 -9.42
N GLN A 19 -41.68 -5.71 -8.76
CA GLN A 19 -42.99 -5.50 -8.16
C GLN A 19 -43.90 -4.85 -9.21
N HIS A 20 -44.81 -5.60 -9.84
CA HIS A 20 -45.72 -5.18 -10.94
C HIS A 20 -46.66 -3.97 -10.64
N SER A 21 -46.09 -2.81 -10.31
CA SER A 21 -46.77 -1.56 -9.97
C SER A 21 -45.90 -0.39 -10.40
N ASN A 22 -46.51 0.75 -10.74
CA ASN A 22 -45.85 2.00 -11.17
C ASN A 22 -45.02 2.67 -10.04
N ASN A 23 -44.08 1.94 -9.42
CA ASN A 23 -43.17 2.48 -8.42
C ASN A 23 -41.95 3.09 -9.11
N SER A 24 -41.57 4.31 -8.72
CA SER A 24 -40.41 5.01 -9.28
C SER A 24 -39.43 5.46 -8.19
N VAL A 25 -38.16 5.63 -8.60
CA VAL A 25 -37.10 6.24 -7.78
C VAL A 25 -36.58 7.48 -8.48
N ASP A 26 -36.99 8.64 -7.96
CA ASP A 26 -36.65 9.94 -8.55
C ASP A 26 -35.64 10.71 -7.70
N LEU A 27 -34.73 11.39 -8.40
CA LEU A 27 -33.76 12.32 -7.83
C LEU A 27 -34.26 13.74 -8.10
N GLY A 28 -34.75 14.41 -7.05
CA GLY A 28 -35.24 15.79 -7.13
C GLY A 28 -34.27 16.80 -6.52
N TYR A 29 -34.21 18.00 -7.10
CA TYR A 29 -33.69 19.18 -6.42
C TYR A 29 -34.77 19.74 -5.49
N ALA A 30 -34.47 19.88 -4.20
CA ALA A 30 -35.36 20.59 -3.28
C ALA A 30 -35.21 22.11 -3.49
N LYS A 31 -36.27 22.81 -3.94
CA LYS A 31 -36.28 24.28 -3.95
C LYS A 31 -36.03 24.79 -2.53
N GLY A 32 -34.95 25.55 -2.34
CA GLY A 32 -34.59 26.18 -1.06
C GLY A 32 -33.56 25.45 -0.19
N PHE A 33 -33.00 24.31 -0.60
CA PHE A 33 -31.99 23.58 0.19
C PHE A 33 -30.78 23.12 -0.64
N ARG A 34 -29.57 23.15 -0.04
CA ARG A 34 -28.33 22.59 -0.62
C ARG A 34 -28.28 21.07 -0.41
N GLY A 35 -29.00 20.30 -1.22
CA GLY A 35 -28.94 18.83 -1.23
C GLY A 35 -29.80 18.19 -2.33
N TYR A 36 -29.51 16.92 -2.68
CA TYR A 36 -30.35 16.09 -3.55
C TYR A 36 -31.27 15.22 -2.70
N ARG A 37 -32.52 15.02 -3.12
CA ARG A 37 -33.50 14.18 -2.40
C ARG A 37 -33.80 12.92 -3.21
N LEU A 38 -33.62 11.75 -2.59
CA LEU A 38 -34.09 10.46 -3.12
C LEU A 38 -35.55 10.29 -2.68
N ARG A 39 -36.48 10.19 -3.62
CA ARG A 39 -37.89 9.86 -3.33
C ARG A 39 -38.21 8.48 -3.88
N ILE A 40 -38.81 7.64 -3.04
CA ILE A 40 -39.35 6.34 -3.42
C ILE A 40 -40.87 6.47 -3.38
N HIS A 41 -41.52 6.28 -4.52
CA HIS A 41 -42.97 6.31 -4.63
C HIS A 41 -43.53 4.87 -4.57
N TYR A 42 -44.32 4.57 -3.53
CA TYR A 42 -45.07 3.32 -3.41
C TYR A 42 -46.55 3.57 -3.63
N ASN A 43 -47.18 2.82 -4.53
CA ASN A 43 -48.59 2.98 -4.88
C ASN A 43 -49.51 1.98 -4.15
N GLN A 44 -49.28 1.75 -2.84
CA GLN A 44 -50.15 0.93 -2.00
C GLN A 44 -50.61 1.72 -0.77
N GLN A 45 -51.92 1.70 -0.49
CA GLN A 45 -52.60 2.52 0.52
C GLN A 45 -52.21 2.24 2.00
N ASN A 46 -51.19 1.43 2.30
CA ASN A 46 -50.87 1.03 3.68
C ASN A 46 -49.36 0.79 3.98
N SER A 47 -48.45 1.54 3.36
CA SER A 47 -47.02 1.48 3.71
C SER A 47 -46.53 2.76 4.41
N TYR A 48 -46.21 2.63 5.70
CA TYR A 48 -45.44 3.63 6.44
C TYR A 48 -43.98 3.55 5.99
N VAL A 49 -43.52 4.53 5.22
CA VAL A 49 -42.08 4.69 4.92
C VAL A 49 -41.63 6.05 5.42
N SER A 50 -40.78 6.05 6.45
CA SER A 50 -40.01 7.21 6.89
C SER A 50 -39.08 7.65 5.75
N SER A 51 -39.17 8.91 5.33
CA SER A 51 -38.22 9.49 4.37
C SER A 51 -36.78 9.37 4.88
N PHE A 52 -35.88 8.81 4.07
CA PHE A 52 -34.45 8.78 4.35
C PHE A 52 -33.81 10.11 3.88
N ASP A 53 -33.28 10.90 4.82
CA ASP A 53 -32.53 12.13 4.53
C ASP A 53 -31.02 11.85 4.59
N GLY A 54 -30.38 11.74 3.42
CA GLY A 54 -28.93 11.56 3.29
C GLY A 54 -28.28 12.71 2.52
N GLN A 55 -27.27 13.37 3.10
CA GLN A 55 -26.47 14.41 2.43
C GLN A 55 -25.29 13.78 1.68
N ALA A 56 -25.14 14.08 0.37
CA ALA A 56 -23.99 13.62 -0.40
C ALA A 56 -23.54 14.64 -1.46
N LYS A 57 -22.22 14.73 -1.73
CA LYS A 57 -21.63 15.67 -2.70
C LYS A 57 -21.95 15.26 -4.15
N ARG A 58 -22.02 16.23 -5.06
CA ARG A 58 -22.43 16.13 -6.49
C ARG A 58 -21.87 14.95 -7.31
N GLY A 59 -20.73 14.37 -6.91
CA GLY A 59 -20.10 13.22 -7.59
C GLY A 59 -20.50 11.83 -7.08
N SER A 60 -21.20 11.70 -5.94
CA SER A 60 -21.49 10.40 -5.30
C SER A 60 -22.92 9.89 -5.48
N LEU A 61 -23.78 10.60 -6.22
CA LEU A 61 -25.22 10.30 -6.29
C LEU A 61 -25.63 9.39 -7.45
N ALA A 62 -24.86 9.34 -8.55
CA ALA A 62 -25.05 8.31 -9.57
C ALA A 62 -24.78 6.91 -9.00
N PHE A 63 -23.82 6.81 -8.10
CA PHE A 63 -23.45 5.57 -7.40
C PHE A 63 -24.50 5.10 -6.38
N LEU A 64 -25.33 5.99 -5.83
CA LEU A 64 -26.34 5.65 -4.81
C LEU A 64 -27.55 4.89 -5.34
N LYS A 65 -27.92 5.08 -6.62
CA LYS A 65 -29.06 4.37 -7.24
C LYS A 65 -28.84 2.86 -7.34
N GLU A 66 -27.60 2.43 -7.55
CA GLU A 66 -27.24 1.03 -7.80
C GLU A 66 -26.68 0.29 -6.57
N SER A 67 -26.26 1.02 -5.53
CA SER A 67 -25.59 0.45 -4.35
C SER A 67 -26.52 0.15 -3.16
N LEU A 68 -27.78 0.59 -3.21
CA LEU A 68 -28.78 0.25 -2.19
C LEU A 68 -29.34 -1.15 -2.45
N THR A 69 -29.16 -2.07 -1.49
CA THR A 69 -29.72 -3.42 -1.52
C THR A 69 -30.91 -3.51 -0.58
N VAL A 70 -31.93 -4.31 -0.95
CA VAL A 70 -33.14 -4.49 -0.13
C VAL A 70 -33.04 -5.79 0.63
N LYS A 71 -33.10 -5.72 1.97
CA LYS A 71 -33.18 -6.89 2.86
C LYS A 71 -34.61 -7.00 3.38
N LYS A 72 -35.30 -8.09 3.05
CA LYS A 72 -36.62 -8.38 3.61
C LYS A 72 -36.46 -8.74 5.09
N ILE A 73 -37.05 -7.94 5.96
CA ILE A 73 -37.14 -8.24 7.39
C ILE A 73 -38.53 -8.81 7.62
N ASP A 74 -38.62 -10.08 8.00
CA ASP A 74 -39.90 -10.68 8.40
C ASP A 74 -40.23 -10.18 9.81
N ILE A 75 -41.19 -9.26 9.91
CA ILE A 75 -41.72 -8.80 11.18
C ILE A 75 -42.78 -9.83 11.61
N SER A 76 -42.50 -10.60 12.66
CA SER A 76 -43.49 -11.46 13.29
C SER A 76 -44.56 -10.61 14.00
N PRO A 77 -45.86 -10.85 13.77
CA PRO A 77 -46.89 -10.08 14.45
C PRO A 77 -47.09 -10.69 15.85
N THR A 78 -46.60 -10.03 16.91
CA THR A 78 -47.18 -10.08 18.26
C THR A 78 -46.38 -9.24 19.26
N ARG A 79 -46.91 -8.06 19.61
CA ARG A 79 -47.30 -7.67 20.99
C ARG A 79 -47.71 -6.20 20.97
N LYS A 80 -48.97 -5.94 21.36
CA LYS A 80 -49.50 -4.60 21.63
C LYS A 80 -48.65 -3.94 22.72
N CYS A 81 -48.13 -2.74 22.46
CA CYS A 81 -47.67 -1.82 23.50
C CYS A 81 -48.32 -0.47 23.23
N GLU A 82 -49.01 0.03 24.25
CA GLU A 82 -49.72 1.31 24.28
C GLU A 82 -48.73 2.49 24.19
N MET A 83 -49.12 3.54 23.46
CA MET A 83 -48.36 4.78 23.35
C MET A 83 -48.67 5.71 24.54
N PRO A 84 -47.66 6.32 25.19
CA PRO A 84 -47.86 7.56 25.93
C PRO A 84 -47.44 8.79 25.11
N MET A 85 -48.19 9.86 25.33
CA MET A 85 -48.21 11.14 24.63
C MET A 85 -46.90 11.95 24.65
N ILE A 86 -46.77 12.74 23.60
CA ILE A 86 -45.83 13.85 23.40
C ILE A 86 -46.04 14.94 24.47
N LEU A 87 -44.99 15.33 25.19
CA LEU A 87 -44.89 16.63 25.87
C LEU A 87 -43.56 17.34 25.53
N LYS A 88 -43.69 18.62 25.19
CA LYS A 88 -42.68 19.55 24.64
C LYS A 88 -41.52 19.84 25.61
N PRO A 89 -40.32 20.24 25.13
CA PRO A 89 -39.24 20.70 25.99
C PRO A 89 -39.44 22.18 26.40
N LYS A 90 -39.32 22.46 27.71
CA LYS A 90 -39.17 23.79 28.30
C LYS A 90 -37.69 24.12 28.53
N VAL A 91 -37.41 25.41 28.47
CA VAL A 91 -36.12 26.11 28.42
C VAL A 91 -35.53 26.35 29.83
N GLU A 92 -34.19 26.34 29.89
CA GLU A 92 -33.24 26.96 30.86
C GLU A 92 -33.30 26.71 32.38
N LYS A 93 -32.14 26.35 32.98
CA LYS A 93 -31.29 27.27 33.77
C LYS A 93 -30.02 26.60 34.33
N GLN A 94 -28.92 27.39 34.34
CA GLN A 94 -27.69 27.21 35.16
C GLN A 94 -27.99 27.31 36.67
N VAL A 95 -27.25 26.56 37.50
CA VAL A 95 -26.67 26.89 38.84
C VAL A 95 -25.80 25.66 39.22
N ALA A 96 -24.46 25.74 39.29
CA ALA A 96 -23.52 26.19 40.33
C ALA A 96 -23.11 25.12 41.37
N LEU A 97 -21.82 25.22 41.75
CA LEU A 97 -21.00 24.35 42.59
C LEU A 97 -21.54 24.14 44.01
N GLU A 98 -21.23 22.98 44.59
CA GLU A 98 -20.88 22.87 46.02
C GLU A 98 -19.88 21.71 46.26
N SER A 99 -18.96 21.99 47.19
CA SER A 99 -17.74 21.29 47.57
C SER A 99 -17.93 20.42 48.82
N ILE A 100 -17.27 19.26 48.91
CA ILE A 100 -16.87 18.66 50.20
C ILE A 100 -15.45 18.06 50.12
N SER A 101 -14.65 18.50 51.09
CA SER A 101 -13.29 18.16 51.59
C SER A 101 -13.04 16.65 51.85
N SER A 102 -11.88 16.05 51.53
CA SER A 102 -10.50 16.10 52.11
C SER A 102 -10.20 15.11 53.25
N SER A 103 -9.21 14.23 53.02
CA SER A 103 -8.25 13.65 54.00
C SER A 103 -7.27 12.76 53.21
N GLN A 104 -6.09 13.24 52.79
CA GLN A 104 -4.79 13.11 53.47
C GLN A 104 -4.41 11.68 53.89
N ASP A 105 -3.43 11.09 53.20
CA ASP A 105 -2.16 10.73 53.85
C ASP A 105 -0.99 10.59 52.86
N ILE A 106 0.16 11.07 53.31
CA ILE A 106 1.42 11.32 52.62
C ILE A 106 2.46 10.33 53.14
N CYS A 107 3.36 9.82 52.29
CA CYS A 107 4.70 9.48 52.77
C CYS A 107 5.76 9.76 51.69
N LYS A 108 6.69 10.66 52.02
CA LYS A 108 7.90 11.06 51.29
C LYS A 108 9.12 10.40 51.96
N PHE A 109 10.11 9.97 51.19
CA PHE A 109 11.53 9.89 51.59
C PHE A 109 12.38 10.09 50.33
N ARG A 110 13.06 11.22 50.12
CA ARG A 110 14.33 11.78 50.66
C ARG A 110 15.61 11.16 50.08
N ASN A 111 16.32 12.00 49.32
CA ASN A 111 17.74 11.93 48.99
C ASN A 111 18.58 12.27 50.22
N ASP A 112 19.71 11.60 50.41
CA ASP A 112 20.89 12.09 51.12
C ASP A 112 22.16 11.49 50.51
N SER A 113 23.25 12.22 50.63
CA SER A 113 24.53 12.12 49.91
C SER A 113 25.69 11.61 50.78
N LEU A 114 26.59 10.80 50.17
CA LEU A 114 28.07 10.63 50.35
C LEU A 114 28.66 10.34 51.77
N PRO A 115 29.77 9.59 51.90
CA PRO A 115 31.13 10.13 51.69
C PRO A 115 32.24 9.17 51.15
N ASN A 116 33.39 9.80 50.84
CA ASN A 116 34.67 9.32 50.30
C ASN A 116 35.48 8.34 51.17
N ASP A 117 36.36 7.58 50.52
CA ASP A 117 37.80 7.39 50.83
C ASP A 117 38.40 6.47 49.72
N SER A 118 39.65 6.46 49.25
CA SER A 118 40.87 7.29 49.20
C SER A 118 42.03 6.31 48.82
N LEU A 119 43.20 6.83 48.43
CA LEU A 119 44.50 6.16 48.12
C LEU A 119 44.81 5.93 46.61
N ARG A 120 45.62 6.78 45.95
CA ARG A 120 47.13 6.91 45.93
C ARG A 120 47.80 5.70 45.24
N GLU A 121 48.73 5.78 44.29
CA GLU A 121 49.84 6.72 43.96
C GLU A 121 50.32 6.49 42.49
N LYS A 122 50.63 7.55 41.71
CA LYS A 122 51.96 8.02 41.18
C LYS A 122 52.72 7.02 40.27
N SER A 123 53.21 7.34 39.06
CA SER A 123 54.09 8.45 38.58
C SER A 123 53.93 8.65 37.04
N GLU A 124 53.84 9.87 36.46
CA GLU A 124 54.94 10.73 35.91
C GLU A 124 55.88 10.00 34.93
N GLU A 125 56.28 10.46 33.73
CA GLU A 125 56.19 11.74 33.01
C GLU A 125 56.62 11.53 31.52
N GLU A 126 56.12 12.39 30.62
CA GLU A 126 56.69 12.88 29.32
C GLU A 126 57.18 11.88 28.23
N ALA A 127 56.92 12.02 26.91
CA ALA A 127 56.94 13.22 26.09
C ALA A 127 56.30 13.01 24.68
N LYS A 128 55.57 14.05 24.23
CA LYS A 128 55.63 14.69 22.89
C LYS A 128 55.56 13.83 21.61
N ARG A 129 54.40 13.82 20.93
CA ARG A 129 54.09 14.60 19.68
C ARG A 129 52.96 13.99 18.82
N LYS A 130 51.95 14.84 18.54
CA LYS A 130 51.16 15.02 17.30
C LYS A 130 50.61 13.78 16.56
N CYS A 131 49.28 13.60 16.58
CA CYS A 131 48.37 14.01 15.49
C CYS A 131 46.92 13.65 15.88
N THR A 132 46.08 14.65 16.14
CA THR A 132 44.64 14.47 16.42
C THR A 132 43.84 14.62 15.13
N SER A 133 43.18 13.55 14.68
CA SER A 133 41.99 13.62 13.83
C SER A 133 40.83 12.94 14.58
N GLN A 134 39.96 13.74 15.19
CA GLN A 134 38.72 13.26 15.79
C GLN A 134 37.72 12.94 14.67
N GLN A 135 37.23 11.71 14.65
CA GLN A 135 36.05 11.30 13.87
C GLN A 135 34.78 11.91 14.48
N PRO A 136 33.80 12.39 13.68
CA PRO A 136 32.52 12.84 14.21
C PRO A 136 31.53 11.68 14.33
N THR A 137 30.83 11.63 15.46
CA THR A 137 29.68 10.75 15.72
C THR A 137 28.44 11.21 14.92
N PRO A 138 27.50 10.29 14.58
CA PRO A 138 26.38 10.59 13.69
C PRO A 138 25.26 11.37 14.41
N LYS A 139 24.89 12.54 13.86
CA LYS A 139 23.77 13.39 14.32
C LYS A 139 22.39 12.83 13.94
N THR A 140 21.40 13.09 14.80
CA THR A 140 20.01 12.65 14.67
C THR A 140 19.20 13.45 13.63
N TYR A 141 18.08 12.88 13.17
CA TYR A 141 17.21 13.43 12.10
C TYR A 141 16.62 14.82 12.41
N ALA A 142 16.36 15.12 13.68
CA ALA A 142 15.83 16.43 14.10
C ALA A 142 16.87 17.56 14.01
N GLU A 143 18.16 17.24 14.14
CA GLU A 143 19.27 18.20 14.11
C GLU A 143 19.61 18.61 12.68
N ARG A 144 19.54 17.68 11.72
CA ARG A 144 19.73 17.98 10.28
C ARG A 144 18.67 18.94 9.73
N ARG A 145 17.46 18.93 10.29
CA ARG A 145 16.35 19.80 9.87
C ARG A 145 16.51 21.26 10.32
N LYS A 146 17.31 21.52 11.37
CA LYS A 146 17.60 22.88 11.85
C LYS A 146 18.80 23.53 11.14
N GLU A 147 19.81 22.75 10.76
CA GLU A 147 20.97 23.27 10.00
C GLU A 147 20.60 23.62 8.53
N ALA A 148 19.66 22.89 7.91
CA ALA A 148 19.14 23.23 6.57
C ALA A 148 18.37 24.57 6.52
N ALA A 149 17.90 25.08 7.68
CA ALA A 149 17.23 26.37 7.76
C ALA A 149 18.19 27.56 7.97
N PHE A 150 19.48 27.31 8.24
CA PHE A 150 20.43 28.37 8.65
C PHE A 150 21.53 28.68 7.63
N LEU A 151 21.76 27.83 6.62
CA LEU A 151 22.81 28.04 5.60
C LEU A 151 22.34 28.77 4.33
N GLY A 152 21.12 29.31 4.31
CA GLY A 152 20.54 30.05 3.19
C GLY A 152 20.77 31.56 3.22
N LYS A 153 21.94 32.05 3.64
CA LYS A 153 22.28 33.47 3.54
C LYS A 153 23.71 33.67 3.05
N ASN A 154 23.83 34.51 2.04
CA ASN A 154 25.05 35.05 1.40
C ASN A 154 25.58 34.21 0.23
N ILE A 155 25.12 34.55 -0.97
CA ILE A 155 25.93 35.19 -2.03
C ILE A 155 24.91 35.81 -3.00
N VAL A 156 24.87 37.13 -3.05
CA VAL A 156 24.09 37.91 -4.03
C VAL A 156 25.05 38.30 -5.15
N THR A 157 24.86 37.73 -6.34
CA THR A 157 25.36 38.34 -7.57
C THR A 157 24.16 38.87 -8.37
N ASN A 158 24.27 40.15 -8.70
CA ASN A 158 23.20 40.96 -9.28
C ASN A 158 22.77 40.44 -10.67
N ASN A 159 21.55 39.92 -10.76
CA ASN A 159 20.73 40.05 -11.95
C ASN A 159 19.28 40.28 -11.51
N ILE A 160 18.81 41.52 -11.68
CA ILE A 160 17.49 41.97 -11.27
C ILE A 160 16.45 41.37 -12.22
N GLN A 161 15.92 40.19 -11.87
CA GLN A 161 14.56 39.82 -12.26
C GLN A 161 13.63 40.38 -11.18
N LYS A 162 12.67 41.23 -11.59
CA LYS A 162 11.68 41.83 -10.69
C LYS A 162 10.96 40.74 -9.89
N ALA A 163 11.24 40.65 -8.59
CA ALA A 163 10.53 39.77 -7.68
C ALA A 163 9.06 40.23 -7.57
N HIS A 164 8.14 39.50 -8.20
CA HIS A 164 6.71 39.70 -8.00
C HIS A 164 6.37 39.48 -6.53
N LYS A 165 5.59 40.40 -5.92
CA LYS A 165 5.05 40.21 -4.57
C LYS A 165 4.32 38.86 -4.52
N PRO A 166 4.54 38.02 -3.48
CA PRO A 166 3.86 36.74 -3.37
C PRO A 166 2.36 36.95 -3.32
N LEU A 167 1.64 36.38 -4.28
CA LEU A 167 0.17 36.43 -4.32
C LEU A 167 -0.39 35.66 -3.11
N ALA A 168 -1.53 36.11 -2.60
CA ALA A 168 -2.23 35.40 -1.54
C ALA A 168 -2.60 33.97 -2.02
N LYS A 169 -2.37 32.98 -1.16
CA LYS A 169 -2.71 31.58 -1.45
C LYS A 169 -4.21 31.32 -1.31
N ILE A 170 -4.71 30.35 -2.06
CA ILE A 170 -6.07 29.81 -1.95
C ILE A 170 -6.03 28.28 -2.06
N SER A 171 -6.95 27.59 -1.38
CA SER A 171 -7.01 26.13 -1.40
C SER A 171 -7.49 25.58 -2.75
N LEU A 172 -7.03 24.40 -3.14
CA LEU A 172 -7.52 23.70 -4.33
C LEU A 172 -9.04 23.53 -4.31
N LYS A 173 -9.60 23.15 -3.16
CA LYS A 173 -11.05 22.95 -2.96
C LYS A 173 -11.89 24.19 -3.28
N GLU A 174 -11.35 25.37 -3.02
CA GLU A 174 -12.00 26.64 -3.38
C GLU A 174 -11.80 26.97 -4.85
N ALA A 175 -10.59 26.77 -5.39
CA ALA A 175 -10.28 27.01 -6.80
C ALA A 175 -11.11 26.13 -7.75
N LEU A 176 -11.42 24.89 -7.36
CA LEU A 176 -12.27 23.96 -8.12
C LEU A 176 -13.71 24.47 -8.36
N ARG A 177 -14.15 25.53 -7.66
CA ARG A 177 -15.46 26.16 -7.88
C ARG A 177 -15.49 27.03 -9.15
N PHE A 178 -14.33 27.37 -9.71
CA PHE A 178 -14.19 28.27 -10.85
C PHE A 178 -13.90 27.46 -12.12
N SER A 179 -14.94 27.15 -12.90
CA SER A 179 -14.85 26.31 -14.10
C SER A 179 -13.85 26.82 -15.14
N GLU A 180 -13.74 28.15 -15.31
CA GLU A 180 -12.77 28.77 -16.23
C GLU A 180 -11.32 28.51 -15.78
N TRP A 181 -11.06 28.60 -14.48
CA TRP A 181 -9.74 28.27 -13.93
C TRP A 181 -9.45 26.78 -14.08
N VAL A 182 -10.42 25.92 -13.78
CA VAL A 182 -10.26 24.46 -13.95
C VAL A 182 -9.88 24.09 -15.37
N ALA A 183 -10.52 24.72 -16.37
CA ALA A 183 -10.22 24.49 -17.79
C ALA A 183 -8.77 24.89 -18.16
N LYS A 184 -8.26 25.98 -17.58
CA LYS A 184 -6.88 26.46 -17.81
C LYS A 184 -5.84 25.70 -16.97
N ALA A 185 -6.17 25.31 -15.75
CA ALA A 185 -5.25 24.65 -14.82
C ALA A 185 -5.02 23.18 -15.18
N ARG A 186 -6.05 22.47 -15.65
CA ARG A 186 -5.97 21.05 -16.02
C ARG A 186 -4.79 20.71 -16.96
N PRO A 187 -4.62 21.34 -18.14
CA PRO A 187 -3.49 21.08 -19.03
C PRO A 187 -2.13 21.29 -18.34
N GLU A 188 -1.99 22.37 -17.57
CA GLU A 188 -0.73 22.72 -16.93
C GLU A 188 -0.38 21.78 -15.78
N LEU A 189 -1.39 21.30 -15.03
CA LEU A 189 -1.20 20.29 -13.99
C LEU A 189 -0.79 18.94 -14.59
N ASP A 190 -1.44 18.51 -15.67
CA ASP A 190 -1.08 17.29 -16.39
C ASP A 190 0.35 17.39 -16.96
N LYS A 191 0.70 18.52 -17.56
CA LYS A 191 2.05 18.80 -18.07
C LYS A 191 3.09 18.77 -16.96
N MET A 192 2.80 19.40 -15.82
CA MET A 192 3.68 19.41 -14.66
C MET A 192 3.87 18.00 -14.08
N TRP A 193 2.79 17.22 -13.95
CA TRP A 193 2.82 15.84 -13.49
C TRP A 193 3.73 14.97 -14.36
N ARG A 194 3.49 14.97 -15.68
CA ARG A 194 4.35 14.25 -16.64
C ARG A 194 5.80 14.68 -16.54
N LYS A 195 6.06 15.98 -16.46
CA LYS A 195 7.42 16.51 -16.37
C LYS A 195 8.17 16.01 -15.12
N ILE A 196 7.49 15.87 -13.98
CA ILE A 196 8.09 15.34 -12.75
C ILE A 196 8.51 13.87 -12.96
N LEU A 197 7.63 13.05 -13.52
CA LEU A 197 7.88 11.62 -13.73
C LEU A 197 8.90 11.35 -14.83
N ASN A 198 8.74 11.99 -15.98
CA ASN A 198 9.54 11.74 -17.18
C ASN A 198 11.00 12.12 -16.97
N ARG A 199 11.26 13.25 -16.29
CA ARG A 199 12.61 13.67 -15.89
C ARG A 199 13.29 12.70 -14.92
N SER A 200 12.52 12.08 -14.04
CA SER A 200 13.07 11.08 -13.10
C SER A 200 13.37 9.75 -13.80
N ASN A 201 12.68 9.46 -14.90
CA ASN A 201 12.91 8.27 -15.73
C ASN A 201 13.84 8.53 -16.94
N GLY A 202 14.36 9.75 -17.09
CA GLY A 202 15.27 10.11 -18.19
C GLY A 202 14.62 10.01 -19.56
N VAL A 203 13.33 10.31 -19.66
CA VAL A 203 12.57 10.31 -20.91
C VAL A 203 11.92 11.67 -21.14
N ASP A 204 11.66 12.00 -22.41
CA ASP A 204 10.80 13.09 -22.81
C ASP A 204 9.97 12.67 -24.02
N PHE A 205 8.74 13.18 -24.11
CA PHE A 205 7.80 12.81 -25.16
C PHE A 205 7.28 14.06 -25.85
N ALA A 206 7.36 14.07 -27.18
CA ALA A 206 6.72 15.10 -27.98
C ALA A 206 5.19 14.95 -27.90
N VAL A 207 4.48 16.03 -27.56
CA VAL A 207 3.02 16.05 -27.62
C VAL A 207 2.60 16.10 -29.08
N GLN A 208 1.83 15.11 -29.51
CA GLN A 208 1.32 15.01 -30.88
C GLN A 208 -0.07 15.64 -30.98
N ASN A 209 -0.38 16.23 -32.14
CA ASN A 209 -1.73 16.78 -32.39
C ASN A 209 -2.80 15.68 -32.44
N THR A 210 -2.42 14.50 -32.91
CA THR A 210 -3.27 13.30 -32.97
C THR A 210 -2.43 12.09 -32.60
N CYS A 211 -2.90 11.29 -31.65
CA CYS A 211 -2.34 9.98 -31.33
C CYS A 211 -3.46 9.03 -30.93
N GLN A 212 -3.27 7.74 -31.24
CA GLN A 212 -4.15 6.66 -30.81
C GLN A 212 -3.28 5.46 -30.45
N TYR A 213 -3.37 5.01 -29.21
CA TYR A 213 -2.65 3.85 -28.71
C TYR A 213 -3.58 2.64 -28.61
N LYS A 214 -3.01 1.44 -28.70
CA LYS A 214 -3.75 0.18 -28.55
C LYS A 214 -3.45 -0.46 -27.20
N TYR A 215 -4.47 -0.96 -26.51
CA TYR A 215 -4.27 -1.75 -25.29
C TYR A 215 -4.89 -3.14 -25.41
N TYR A 216 -4.23 -4.13 -24.81
CA TYR A 216 -4.71 -5.49 -24.68
C TYR A 216 -4.91 -5.81 -23.20
N ILE A 217 -6.10 -6.28 -22.82
CA ILE A 217 -6.36 -6.80 -21.47
C ILE A 217 -6.63 -8.30 -21.58
N GLY A 218 -5.75 -9.11 -20.99
CA GLY A 218 -5.89 -10.55 -20.90
C GLY A 218 -7.07 -10.99 -20.04
N LYS A 219 -7.30 -12.30 -20.01
CA LYS A 219 -8.29 -12.91 -19.12
C LYS A 219 -7.83 -12.77 -17.66
N GLY A 220 -8.79 -12.76 -16.74
CA GLY A 220 -8.54 -12.66 -15.31
C GLY A 220 -9.65 -11.95 -14.55
N ASN A 221 -9.68 -12.13 -13.22
CA ASN A 221 -10.70 -11.61 -12.32
C ASN A 221 -10.73 -10.06 -12.23
N ASN A 222 -9.67 -9.38 -12.66
CA ASN A 222 -9.56 -7.92 -12.67
C ASN A 222 -9.78 -7.28 -14.06
N SER A 223 -9.91 -8.07 -15.12
CA SER A 223 -10.01 -7.59 -16.51
C SER A 223 -11.12 -6.55 -16.72
N ARG A 224 -12.31 -6.79 -16.14
CA ARG A 224 -13.45 -5.86 -16.21
C ARG A 224 -13.15 -4.51 -15.56
N LEU A 225 -12.45 -4.50 -14.42
CA LEU A 225 -12.05 -3.28 -13.75
C LEU A 225 -11.07 -2.49 -14.62
N ILE A 226 -10.07 -3.16 -15.17
CA ILE A 226 -9.04 -2.51 -15.98
C ILE A 226 -9.64 -1.92 -17.26
N ARG A 227 -10.47 -2.67 -18.01
CA ARG A 227 -11.18 -2.14 -19.19
C ARG A 227 -12.01 -0.91 -18.83
N ARG A 228 -12.75 -0.95 -17.71
CA ARG A 228 -13.52 0.20 -17.24
C ARG A 228 -12.64 1.44 -17.01
N LEU A 229 -11.47 1.29 -16.38
CA LEU A 229 -10.54 2.40 -16.17
C LEU A 229 -9.97 2.95 -17.49
N MET A 230 -9.73 2.07 -18.47
CA MET A 230 -9.26 2.48 -19.80
C MET A 230 -10.30 3.30 -20.58
N THR A 231 -11.61 3.07 -20.39
CA THR A 231 -12.66 3.85 -21.08
C THR A 231 -12.59 5.36 -20.85
N SER A 232 -11.97 5.78 -19.75
CA SER A 232 -11.78 7.18 -19.40
C SER A 232 -10.70 7.88 -20.25
N ARG A 233 -9.90 7.11 -21.00
CA ARG A 233 -8.78 7.57 -21.83
C ARG A 233 -9.12 7.44 -23.31
N SER A 234 -9.83 8.44 -23.85
CA SER A 234 -10.35 8.40 -25.23
C SER A 234 -9.31 8.37 -26.37
N TRP A 235 -8.02 8.35 -26.07
CA TRP A 235 -6.92 8.18 -27.02
C TRP A 235 -6.35 6.75 -27.01
N TRP A 236 -7.01 5.85 -26.30
CA TRP A 236 -6.72 4.42 -26.25
C TRP A 236 -7.84 3.61 -26.90
N VAL A 237 -7.48 2.53 -27.60
CA VAL A 237 -8.42 1.60 -28.24
C VAL A 237 -8.10 0.17 -27.83
N ASP A 238 -9.14 -0.60 -27.53
CA ASP A 238 -9.03 -2.02 -27.19
C ASP A 238 -8.60 -2.82 -28.43
N THR A 239 -7.68 -3.76 -28.25
CA THR A 239 -7.30 -4.72 -29.28
C THR A 239 -7.37 -6.15 -28.75
N ASN A 240 -7.75 -7.08 -29.63
CA ASN A 240 -7.70 -8.51 -29.35
C ASN A 240 -6.33 -9.14 -29.66
N ASN A 241 -5.46 -8.40 -30.36
CA ASN A 241 -4.10 -8.84 -30.69
C ASN A 241 -3.10 -8.19 -29.72
N ILE A 242 -2.47 -9.01 -28.88
CA ILE A 242 -1.48 -8.56 -27.89
C ILE A 242 -0.22 -7.99 -28.54
N GLU A 243 0.17 -8.47 -29.72
CA GLU A 243 1.40 -8.04 -30.41
C GLU A 243 1.30 -6.62 -30.96
N GLU A 244 0.07 -6.16 -31.28
CA GLU A 244 -0.23 -4.81 -31.75
C GLU A 244 -0.40 -3.80 -30.60
N ALA A 245 -0.46 -4.27 -29.35
CA ALA A 245 -0.74 -3.41 -28.22
C ALA A 245 0.50 -2.58 -27.83
N ASN A 246 0.28 -1.27 -27.60
CA ASN A 246 1.22 -0.41 -26.90
C ASN A 246 1.24 -0.72 -25.40
N PHE A 247 0.12 -1.19 -24.85
CA PHE A 247 0.04 -1.62 -23.45
C PHE A 247 -0.67 -2.97 -23.32
N ALA A 248 0.01 -3.94 -22.72
CA ALA A 248 -0.55 -5.24 -22.41
C ALA A 248 -0.69 -5.42 -20.90
N TRP A 249 -1.93 -5.71 -20.46
CA TRP A 249 -2.24 -6.10 -19.09
C TRP A 249 -2.61 -7.57 -19.04
N THR A 250 -1.77 -8.40 -18.44
CA THR A 250 -1.96 -9.84 -18.29
C THR A 250 -1.92 -10.25 -16.82
N GLN A 251 -2.51 -11.40 -16.51
CA GLN A 251 -2.48 -11.96 -15.17
C GLN A 251 -1.08 -12.46 -14.80
N TRP A 252 -0.42 -13.11 -15.77
CA TRP A 252 0.87 -13.77 -15.65
C TRP A 252 1.87 -13.23 -16.67
N LYS A 253 3.16 -13.47 -16.44
CA LYS A 253 4.22 -13.05 -17.36
C LYS A 253 4.06 -13.77 -18.70
N ASP A 254 3.95 -13.02 -19.79
CA ASP A 254 4.05 -13.56 -21.15
C ASP A 254 5.51 -13.49 -21.60
N LYS A 255 6.19 -14.64 -21.60
CA LYS A 255 7.61 -14.73 -21.97
C LYS A 255 7.85 -14.29 -23.41
N LYS A 256 6.97 -14.66 -24.35
CA LYS A 256 7.16 -14.32 -25.76
C LYS A 256 7.08 -12.81 -25.94
N LEU A 257 6.07 -12.19 -25.33
CA LEU A 257 5.88 -10.75 -25.36
C LEU A 257 7.04 -10.01 -24.69
N LEU A 258 7.40 -10.38 -23.45
CA LEU A 258 8.51 -9.75 -22.71
C LEU A 258 9.83 -9.90 -23.45
N SER A 259 10.09 -11.07 -24.06
CA SER A 259 11.31 -11.31 -24.83
C SER A 259 11.45 -10.40 -26.05
N ALA A 260 10.32 -9.95 -26.62
CA ALA A 260 10.27 -9.06 -27.77
C ALA A 260 10.47 -7.58 -27.41
N PHE A 261 10.50 -7.22 -26.13
CA PHE A 261 10.70 -5.84 -25.71
C PHE A 261 12.17 -5.44 -25.80
N ASP A 262 12.41 -4.23 -26.28
CA ASP A 262 13.73 -3.62 -26.30
C ASP A 262 14.34 -3.55 -24.90
N CYS A 263 15.66 -3.74 -24.85
CA CYS A 263 16.46 -3.66 -23.64
C CYS A 263 17.20 -2.31 -23.61
N ALA A 264 17.25 -1.69 -22.43
CA ALA A 264 18.11 -0.54 -22.21
C ALA A 264 19.58 -0.96 -22.36
N LYS A 265 20.33 -0.22 -23.17
CA LYS A 265 21.80 -0.28 -23.13
C LYS A 265 22.28 0.23 -21.77
N SER A 266 23.46 -0.20 -21.32
CA SER A 266 24.08 0.33 -20.10
C SER A 266 24.16 1.87 -20.21
N ASN A 267 23.26 2.55 -19.51
CA ASN A 267 23.13 4.00 -19.54
C ASN A 267 23.73 4.53 -18.25
N ASN A 268 24.87 5.21 -18.35
CA ASN A 268 25.38 6.06 -17.27
C ASN A 268 24.62 7.37 -17.31
N PHE A 269 23.50 7.44 -16.60
CA PHE A 269 22.69 8.65 -16.53
C PHE A 269 23.42 9.77 -15.78
N ILE A 270 23.46 10.97 -16.38
CA ILE A 270 23.99 12.17 -15.74
C ILE A 270 22.88 12.75 -14.84
N LYS A 271 23.18 12.92 -13.55
CA LYS A 271 22.27 13.55 -12.58
C LYS A 271 22.19 15.06 -12.87
N GLN A 272 20.98 15.59 -12.82
CA GLN A 272 20.71 17.02 -13.00
C GLN A 272 20.30 17.65 -11.66
N GLU A 273 20.60 18.94 -11.50
CA GLU A 273 20.19 19.69 -10.31
C GLU A 273 18.67 19.67 -10.16
N THR A 274 18.22 19.22 -8.99
CA THR A 274 16.81 19.19 -8.66
C THR A 274 16.42 20.49 -7.96
N ILE A 275 15.81 21.41 -8.70
CA ILE A 275 15.26 22.63 -8.11
C ILE A 275 13.96 22.27 -7.40
N MET A 276 13.97 22.32 -6.06
CA MET A 276 12.74 22.25 -5.27
C MET A 276 11.96 23.55 -5.46
N ALA A 277 10.76 23.46 -6.04
CA ALA A 277 9.85 24.58 -6.19
C ALA A 277 8.58 24.31 -5.38
N PRO A 278 7.95 25.34 -4.81
CA PRO A 278 6.74 25.18 -4.00
C PRO A 278 5.60 24.53 -4.81
N SER A 279 4.74 23.77 -4.12
CA SER A 279 3.54 23.13 -4.67
C SER A 279 2.45 24.15 -5.01
N ILE A 280 2.72 25.00 -6.01
CA ILE A 280 1.79 26.01 -6.48
C ILE A 280 1.37 25.66 -7.90
N CYS A 281 0.08 25.78 -8.19
CA CYS A 281 -0.42 25.62 -9.55
C CYS A 281 0.23 26.65 -10.47
N PRO A 282 0.72 26.27 -11.66
CA PRO A 282 1.24 27.21 -12.65
C PRO A 282 0.21 28.27 -13.11
N VAL A 283 -1.08 28.02 -12.89
CA VAL A 283 -2.18 28.90 -13.27
C VAL A 283 -2.74 29.61 -12.04
N ASN A 284 -2.58 30.93 -11.99
CA ASN A 284 -3.20 31.75 -10.96
C ASN A 284 -4.72 31.84 -11.14
N LEU A 285 -5.45 31.84 -10.03
CA LEU A 285 -6.90 32.04 -9.99
C LEU A 285 -7.23 33.53 -10.03
N ARG A 286 -8.12 33.93 -10.96
CA ARG A 286 -8.67 35.29 -11.02
C ARG A 286 -9.99 35.34 -10.26
N LEU A 287 -10.08 36.20 -9.24
CA LEU A 287 -11.31 36.38 -8.45
C LEU A 287 -12.16 37.54 -8.98
N GLU A 288 -11.53 38.69 -9.28
CA GLU A 288 -12.16 39.91 -9.79
C GLU A 288 -11.22 40.64 -10.78
N LYS A 289 -11.61 41.80 -11.34
CA LYS A 289 -10.72 42.57 -12.23
C LYS A 289 -9.39 42.88 -11.51
N ASN A 290 -8.30 42.36 -12.05
CA ASN A 290 -6.91 42.51 -11.59
C ASN A 290 -6.54 41.88 -10.23
N HIS A 291 -7.38 41.04 -9.63
CA HIS A 291 -7.04 40.31 -8.41
C HIS A 291 -6.78 38.83 -8.69
N TYR A 292 -5.53 38.42 -8.49
CA TYR A 292 -5.05 37.05 -8.70
C TYR A 292 -4.63 36.41 -7.36
N ARG A 293 -4.86 35.11 -7.26
CA ARG A 293 -4.38 34.27 -6.15
C ARG A 293 -3.64 33.06 -6.68
N SER A 294 -2.62 32.63 -5.95
CA SER A 294 -1.92 31.38 -6.25
C SER A 294 -2.66 30.21 -5.61
N VAL A 295 -2.84 29.12 -6.37
CA VAL A 295 -3.58 27.95 -5.88
C VAL A 295 -2.60 26.93 -5.32
N ASP A 296 -2.82 26.53 -4.07
CA ASP A 296 -2.09 25.45 -3.42
C ASP A 296 -2.56 24.10 -3.98
N ILE A 297 -1.61 23.24 -4.34
CA ILE A 297 -1.86 21.94 -4.95
C ILE A 297 -1.25 20.78 -4.15
N ASP A 298 -0.87 21.01 -2.89
CA ASP A 298 -0.40 19.93 -2.00
C ASP A 298 -1.42 18.78 -1.89
N ASP A 299 -2.72 19.10 -1.92
CA ASP A 299 -3.81 18.10 -1.91
C ASP A 299 -3.80 17.16 -3.14
N LEU A 300 -3.03 17.45 -4.19
CA LEU A 300 -2.86 16.56 -5.34
C LEU A 300 -1.77 15.51 -5.14
N GLY A 301 -0.94 15.60 -4.11
CA GLY A 301 0.06 14.58 -3.76
C GLY A 301 1.29 14.53 -4.69
N PHE A 302 1.65 15.65 -5.32
CA PHE A 302 2.83 15.73 -6.21
C PHE A 302 4.13 15.65 -5.42
N GLN A 303 4.12 16.21 -4.22
CA GLN A 303 5.19 16.18 -3.24
C GLN A 303 5.53 14.76 -2.77
N CYS A 304 4.59 13.82 -2.81
CA CYS A 304 4.83 12.41 -2.45
C CYS A 304 5.89 11.75 -3.35
N ILE A 305 6.05 12.25 -4.58
CA ILE A 305 7.09 11.78 -5.50
C ILE A 305 8.25 12.77 -5.50
N ARG A 306 7.97 14.04 -5.83
CA ARG A 306 9.01 15.04 -6.09
C ARG A 306 9.88 15.37 -4.86
N ASN A 307 9.30 15.36 -3.67
CA ASN A 307 10.01 15.72 -2.44
C ASN A 307 10.55 14.48 -1.71
N SER A 308 10.41 13.28 -2.31
CA SER A 308 11.02 12.08 -1.77
C SER A 308 12.54 12.24 -1.75
N PRO A 309 13.24 11.77 -0.69
CA PRO A 309 14.70 11.76 -0.65
C PRO A 309 15.31 10.89 -1.76
N SER A 310 14.55 9.94 -2.31
CA SER A 310 14.97 9.08 -3.42
C SER A 310 14.89 9.78 -4.77
N TYR A 311 14.11 10.86 -4.90
CA TYR A 311 13.85 11.52 -6.18
C TYR A 311 15.12 12.15 -6.75
N VAL A 312 15.37 11.89 -8.03
CA VAL A 312 16.45 12.51 -8.78
C VAL A 312 15.99 12.80 -10.20
N THR A 313 16.50 13.89 -10.76
CA THR A 313 16.33 14.22 -12.17
C THR A 313 17.54 13.70 -12.93
N ILE A 314 17.31 13.01 -14.04
CA ILE A 314 18.37 12.49 -14.91
C ILE A 314 18.18 13.00 -16.33
N GLU A 315 19.26 12.97 -17.10
CA GLU A 315 19.24 13.39 -18.51
C GLU A 315 18.15 12.67 -19.31
N ALA A 316 17.33 13.46 -20.00
CA ALA A 316 16.15 12.97 -20.72
C ALA A 316 16.47 12.66 -22.19
N LYS A 317 16.02 11.50 -22.66
CA LYS A 317 16.03 11.12 -24.08
C LYS A 317 14.65 11.32 -24.69
N SER A 318 14.59 11.94 -25.85
CA SER A 318 13.34 12.08 -26.61
C SER A 318 12.92 10.72 -27.18
N LEU A 319 11.70 10.28 -26.87
CA LEU A 319 11.12 9.03 -27.35
C LEU A 319 9.84 9.30 -28.15
N ASP A 320 9.50 8.40 -29.07
CA ASP A 320 8.21 8.38 -29.75
C ASP A 320 7.25 7.44 -29.01
N ALA A 321 6.19 8.01 -28.42
CA ALA A 321 5.18 7.26 -27.68
C ALA A 321 4.41 6.24 -28.55
N LEU A 322 4.29 6.47 -29.86
CA LEU A 322 3.53 5.57 -30.76
C LEU A 322 4.21 4.22 -30.96
N THR A 323 5.53 4.17 -30.88
CA THR A 323 6.32 2.94 -31.06
C THR A 323 6.55 2.18 -29.76
N LEU A 324 6.23 2.80 -28.60
CA LEU A 324 6.46 2.17 -27.31
C LEU A 324 5.50 1.00 -27.07
N LYS A 325 6.06 -0.06 -26.47
CA LYS A 325 5.31 -1.17 -25.89
C LYS A 325 5.59 -1.26 -24.40
N MET A 326 4.57 -1.56 -23.61
CA MET A 326 4.63 -1.70 -22.16
C MET A 326 3.86 -2.93 -21.70
N HIS A 327 4.37 -3.60 -20.67
CA HIS A 327 3.75 -4.77 -20.05
C HIS A 327 3.56 -4.54 -18.54
N ASN A 328 2.45 -5.05 -17.99
CA ASN A 328 2.13 -4.90 -16.56
C ASN A 328 2.84 -5.93 -15.63
N LYS A 329 3.95 -6.53 -16.09
CA LYS A 329 4.81 -7.43 -15.30
C LYS A 329 6.28 -7.14 -15.53
N ILE A 330 7.07 -7.38 -14.49
CA ILE A 330 8.52 -7.24 -14.49
C ILE A 330 9.17 -8.63 -14.54
N GLU A 331 10.19 -8.78 -15.39
CA GLU A 331 10.98 -10.03 -15.45
C GLU A 331 11.68 -10.28 -14.10
N PHE A 332 11.79 -11.55 -13.71
CA PHE A 332 12.47 -11.98 -12.48
C PHE A 332 11.87 -11.44 -11.16
N ASN A 333 10.61 -11.01 -11.18
CA ASN A 333 9.89 -10.56 -9.98
C ASN A 333 9.82 -11.60 -8.85
N GLN A 334 10.07 -12.90 -9.11
CA GLN A 334 10.09 -13.95 -8.10
C GLN A 334 11.09 -13.70 -6.96
N HIS A 335 12.17 -12.94 -7.20
CA HIS A 335 13.12 -12.57 -6.15
C HIS A 335 12.54 -11.62 -5.10
N LEU A 336 11.39 -11.01 -5.39
CA LEU A 336 10.63 -10.18 -4.48
C LEU A 336 9.32 -10.86 -4.06
N THR A 337 8.64 -11.55 -4.99
CA THR A 337 7.26 -12.02 -4.79
C THR A 337 7.13 -13.48 -4.35
N ASN A 338 8.18 -14.28 -4.48
CA ASN A 338 8.18 -15.64 -3.96
C ASN A 338 8.69 -15.66 -2.53
N LYS A 339 8.22 -16.59 -1.72
CA LYS A 339 8.64 -16.70 -0.31
C LYS A 339 10.12 -17.02 -0.19
N LYS A 340 10.62 -17.98 -0.98
CA LYS A 340 12.06 -18.30 -1.04
C LYS A 340 12.89 -17.14 -1.61
N GLY A 341 12.41 -16.53 -2.70
CA GLY A 341 13.12 -15.45 -3.39
C GLY A 341 13.25 -14.21 -2.51
N LEU A 342 12.17 -13.80 -1.85
CA LEU A 342 12.16 -12.71 -0.88
C LEU A 342 13.11 -12.96 0.28
N TYR A 343 13.06 -14.17 0.87
CA TYR A 343 13.94 -14.55 1.97
C TYR A 343 15.42 -14.50 1.55
N GLN A 344 15.77 -15.08 0.40
CA GLN A 344 17.15 -15.07 -0.12
C GLN A 344 17.62 -13.65 -0.45
N SER A 345 16.79 -12.84 -1.10
CA SER A 345 17.13 -11.45 -1.41
C SER A 345 17.39 -10.64 -0.13
N LEU A 346 16.50 -10.74 0.86
CA LEU A 346 16.68 -10.07 2.15
C LEU A 346 17.90 -10.61 2.91
N LYS A 347 18.14 -11.92 2.91
CA LYS A 347 19.30 -12.53 3.55
C LYS A 347 20.59 -11.96 2.97
N ASN A 348 20.76 -12.00 1.65
CA ASN A 348 21.96 -11.47 0.99
C ASN A 348 22.14 -9.97 1.25
N TYR A 349 21.04 -9.20 1.22
CA TYR A 349 21.05 -7.78 1.52
C TYR A 349 21.48 -7.48 2.97
N CYS A 350 20.93 -8.22 3.94
CA CYS A 350 21.26 -8.04 5.36
C CYS A 350 22.70 -8.45 5.66
N GLU A 351 23.16 -9.58 5.11
CA GLU A 351 24.55 -10.04 5.26
C GLU A 351 25.53 -9.01 4.70
N ALA A 352 25.25 -8.47 3.52
CA ALA A 352 26.13 -7.52 2.86
C ALA A 352 26.18 -6.14 3.55
N LEU A 353 25.14 -5.78 4.30
CA LEU A 353 25.08 -4.54 5.08
C LEU A 353 25.32 -4.73 6.58
N ASN A 354 25.64 -5.95 7.03
CA ASN A 354 25.77 -6.31 8.43
C ASN A 354 24.54 -5.93 9.28
N LEU A 355 23.35 -6.23 8.75
CA LEU A 355 22.06 -6.05 9.41
C LEU A 355 21.52 -7.40 9.89
N ASP A 356 20.64 -7.39 10.90
CA ASP A 356 19.92 -8.59 11.32
C ASP A 356 18.73 -8.83 10.39
N LEU A 357 18.73 -9.96 9.67
CA LEU A 357 17.61 -10.40 8.84
C LEU A 357 16.30 -10.50 9.64
N PHE A 358 16.39 -10.89 10.90
CA PHE A 358 15.25 -11.11 11.76
C PHE A 358 14.69 -9.83 12.40
N ASP A 359 15.20 -8.66 11.96
CA ASP A 359 14.50 -7.39 12.14
C ASP A 359 13.43 -7.12 11.09
N PHE A 360 13.51 -7.77 9.93
CA PHE A 360 12.62 -7.57 8.79
C PHE A 360 11.49 -8.61 8.73
N VAL A 361 11.89 -9.88 8.91
CA VAL A 361 11.00 -11.05 8.85
C VAL A 361 11.14 -11.86 10.14
N PRO A 362 10.13 -12.61 10.58
CA PRO A 362 10.29 -13.52 11.71
C PRO A 362 11.41 -14.54 11.44
N LEU A 363 11.99 -15.12 12.50
CA LEU A 363 13.01 -16.17 12.39
C LEU A 363 12.60 -17.23 11.37
N THR A 364 13.41 -17.41 10.33
CA THR A 364 13.04 -18.18 9.13
C THR A 364 14.18 -19.11 8.71
N PHE A 365 13.82 -20.30 8.24
CA PHE A 365 14.71 -21.29 7.65
C PHE A 365 14.17 -21.69 6.28
N HIS A 366 15.05 -21.78 5.29
CA HIS A 366 14.72 -22.25 3.95
C HIS A 366 15.27 -23.67 3.79
N VAL A 367 14.36 -24.62 3.56
CA VAL A 367 14.64 -26.06 3.50
C VAL A 367 14.36 -26.57 2.09
N THR A 368 15.35 -27.21 1.50
CA THR A 368 15.37 -27.67 0.09
C THR A 368 15.48 -29.18 -0.05
N LEU A 369 16.07 -29.87 0.94
CA LEU A 369 16.33 -31.32 0.90
C LEU A 369 15.63 -32.08 2.05
N GLY A 370 14.51 -31.55 2.54
CA GLY A 370 13.77 -32.13 3.67
C GLY A 370 14.67 -32.31 4.89
N GLU A 371 14.60 -33.47 5.56
CA GLU A 371 15.44 -33.77 6.72
C GLU A 371 16.95 -33.87 6.43
N LYS A 372 17.35 -34.07 5.17
CA LYS A 372 18.77 -34.13 4.80
C LYS A 372 19.40 -32.75 4.67
N ASP A 373 18.61 -31.68 4.76
CA ASP A 373 19.08 -30.31 4.62
C ASP A 373 19.81 -29.83 5.88
N PRO A 374 21.04 -29.29 5.79
CA PRO A 374 21.73 -28.69 6.93
C PRO A 374 20.92 -27.57 7.61
N GLU A 375 20.12 -26.81 6.85
CA GLU A 375 19.26 -25.77 7.41
C GLU A 375 18.13 -26.37 8.24
N PHE A 376 17.65 -27.57 7.89
CA PHE A 376 16.67 -28.30 8.70
C PHE A 376 17.29 -28.78 10.02
N ALA A 377 18.54 -29.25 10.00
CA ALA A 377 19.26 -29.59 11.23
C ALA A 377 19.41 -28.38 12.17
N ARG A 378 19.78 -27.21 11.62
CA ARG A 378 19.84 -25.94 12.37
C ARG A 378 18.48 -25.52 12.94
N PHE A 379 17.42 -25.73 12.17
CA PHE A 379 16.05 -25.54 12.63
C PHE A 379 15.71 -26.46 13.80
N VAL A 380 16.02 -27.76 13.72
CA VAL A 380 15.74 -28.73 14.80
C VAL A 380 16.46 -28.35 16.10
N GLU A 381 17.73 -27.94 16.01
CA GLU A 381 18.48 -27.44 17.17
C GLU A 381 17.79 -26.22 17.79
N THR A 382 17.43 -25.25 16.94
CA THR A 382 16.73 -24.03 17.37
C THR A 382 15.35 -24.34 17.99
N PHE A 383 14.62 -25.29 17.40
CA PHE A 383 13.34 -25.76 17.90
C PHE A 383 13.48 -26.33 19.31
N ASN A 384 14.43 -27.23 19.53
CA ASN A 384 14.68 -27.86 20.83
C ASN A 384 15.12 -26.83 21.88
N ASN A 385 16.04 -25.92 21.52
CA ASN A 385 16.48 -24.85 22.41
C ASN A 385 15.32 -23.94 22.83
N ASN A 386 14.42 -23.60 21.90
CA ASN A 386 13.22 -22.82 22.21
C ASN A 386 12.25 -23.56 23.11
N VAL A 387 12.04 -24.88 22.92
CA VAL A 387 11.21 -25.68 23.84
C VAL A 387 11.68 -25.55 25.28
N ASP A 388 12.99 -25.56 25.52
CA ASP A 388 13.54 -25.45 26.88
C ASP A 388 13.39 -24.04 27.48
N ILE A 389 13.52 -23.00 26.64
CA ILE A 389 13.27 -21.62 27.04
C ILE A 389 11.77 -21.38 27.31
N ASP A 390 10.91 -21.93 26.46
CA ASP A 390 9.46 -21.75 26.52
C ASP A 390 8.84 -22.51 27.68
N LYS A 391 9.37 -23.70 28.04
CA LYS A 391 9.04 -24.38 29.32
C LYS A 391 9.30 -23.48 30.52
N LYS A 392 10.36 -22.68 30.50
CA LYS A 392 10.69 -21.71 31.56
C LYS A 392 9.78 -20.47 31.52
N LYS A 393 9.37 -20.01 30.33
CA LYS A 393 8.58 -18.78 30.11
C LYS A 393 7.07 -19.00 30.01
N LYS A 394 6.58 -20.25 30.00
CA LYS A 394 5.18 -20.63 29.72
C LYS A 394 4.65 -20.08 28.38
N SER A 395 5.52 -19.91 27.37
CA SER A 395 5.16 -19.59 25.98
C SER A 395 4.93 -20.86 25.17
N GLY A 396 4.25 -20.76 24.02
CA GLY A 396 4.23 -21.85 23.04
C GLY A 396 5.51 -21.85 22.21
N ASN A 397 5.72 -22.92 21.43
CA ASN A 397 6.77 -22.99 20.42
C ASN A 397 6.13 -23.30 19.06
N VAL A 398 5.38 -22.32 18.53
CA VAL A 398 4.58 -22.49 17.31
C VAL A 398 5.35 -21.98 16.08
N TRP A 399 5.24 -22.72 14.98
CA TRP A 399 5.89 -22.45 13.71
C TRP A 399 4.86 -22.49 12.59
N ILE A 400 5.17 -21.83 11.48
CA ILE A 400 4.37 -21.88 10.26
C ILE A 400 5.25 -22.38 9.13
N VAL A 401 4.81 -23.47 8.50
CA VAL A 401 5.47 -24.07 7.34
C VAL A 401 4.71 -23.63 6.10
N LYS A 402 5.45 -23.08 5.13
CA LYS A 402 4.90 -22.58 3.87
C LYS A 402 5.71 -23.18 2.71
N PRO A 403 5.10 -23.45 1.55
CA PRO A 403 5.86 -23.77 0.34
C PRO A 403 6.74 -22.58 -0.05
N GLY A 404 7.97 -22.83 -0.51
CA GLY A 404 8.92 -21.79 -0.91
C GLY A 404 8.57 -21.13 -2.24
N GLU A 405 7.94 -21.89 -3.14
CA GLU A 405 7.38 -21.41 -4.41
C GLU A 405 6.05 -20.66 -4.22
N ASN A 406 5.55 -20.04 -5.29
CA ASN A 406 4.27 -19.33 -5.26
C ASN A 406 3.11 -20.29 -5.04
N SER A 407 2.71 -20.39 -3.78
CA SER A 407 1.45 -20.95 -3.33
C SER A 407 0.43 -19.82 -3.19
N ASN A 408 -0.54 -19.78 -4.09
CA ASN A 408 -1.65 -18.83 -4.02
C ASN A 408 -2.69 -19.28 -2.98
N ARG A 409 -3.50 -18.33 -2.49
CA ARG A 409 -4.72 -18.58 -1.71
C ARG A 409 -4.52 -19.34 -0.38
N GLY A 410 -3.29 -19.40 0.14
CA GLY A 410 -2.96 -20.07 1.41
C GLY A 410 -2.86 -21.59 1.32
N GLN A 411 -2.78 -22.15 0.10
CA GLN A 411 -2.65 -23.59 -0.09
C GLN A 411 -1.29 -24.11 0.40
N GLY A 412 -1.31 -25.18 1.19
CA GLY A 412 -0.10 -25.82 1.73
C GLY A 412 0.54 -25.08 2.91
N ILE A 413 -0.13 -24.07 3.49
CA ILE A 413 0.31 -23.40 4.70
C ILE A 413 -0.23 -24.16 5.92
N THR A 414 0.66 -24.58 6.80
CA THR A 414 0.29 -25.28 8.05
C THR A 414 0.93 -24.58 9.24
N VAL A 415 0.15 -24.38 10.31
CA VAL A 415 0.64 -23.89 11.60
C VAL A 415 0.84 -25.09 12.50
N CYS A 416 2.08 -25.30 12.93
CA CYS A 416 2.52 -26.51 13.61
C CYS A 416 3.08 -26.18 14.99
N SER A 417 2.85 -27.08 15.95
CA SER A 417 3.43 -27.00 17.30
C SER A 417 4.31 -28.21 17.66
N SER A 418 4.33 -29.25 16.81
CA SER A 418 5.19 -30.43 16.99
C SER A 418 6.23 -30.52 15.88
N ILE A 419 7.40 -31.08 16.21
CA ILE A 419 8.47 -31.27 15.24
C ILE A 419 8.15 -32.42 14.27
N GLU A 420 7.39 -33.42 14.73
CA GLU A 420 6.96 -34.57 13.93
C GLU A 420 6.04 -34.15 12.78
N GLU A 421 5.13 -33.20 13.02
CA GLU A 421 4.28 -32.64 11.97
C GLU A 421 5.10 -31.88 10.93
N ILE A 422 6.06 -31.08 11.38
CA ILE A 422 6.97 -30.33 10.49
C ILE A 422 7.82 -31.29 9.65
N ARG A 423 8.38 -32.34 10.26
CA ARG A 423 9.11 -33.42 9.53
C ARG A 423 8.25 -34.05 8.45
N SER A 424 7.00 -34.37 8.77
CA SER A 424 6.06 -34.96 7.81
C SER A 424 5.80 -34.05 6.62
N ILE A 425 5.75 -32.73 6.82
CA ILE A 425 5.51 -31.77 5.73
C ILE A 425 6.76 -31.60 4.86
N VAL A 426 7.94 -31.41 5.46
CA VAL A 426 9.17 -31.12 4.69
C VAL A 426 9.71 -32.32 3.93
N ASN A 427 9.35 -33.54 4.36
CA ASN A 427 9.69 -34.78 3.66
C ASN A 427 8.67 -35.17 2.59
N ASP A 428 7.65 -34.35 2.33
CA ASP A 428 6.76 -34.60 1.20
C ASP A 428 7.56 -34.45 -0.11
N ILE A 429 7.90 -35.59 -0.72
CA ILE A 429 8.63 -35.71 -2.00
C ILE A 429 7.67 -35.63 -3.18
N SER A 430 6.41 -35.18 -2.99
CA SER A 430 5.52 -34.96 -4.12
C SER A 430 6.20 -34.02 -5.12
N PRO A 431 6.45 -34.46 -6.37
CA PRO A 431 7.12 -33.63 -7.34
C PRO A 431 6.26 -32.38 -7.57
N THR A 432 6.91 -31.22 -7.59
CA THR A 432 6.22 -30.02 -8.08
C THR A 432 5.79 -30.24 -9.53
N LYS A 433 4.78 -29.50 -10.01
CA LYS A 433 4.30 -29.61 -11.41
C LYS A 433 5.41 -29.45 -12.47
N ASN A 434 6.57 -28.87 -12.09
CA ASN A 434 7.75 -28.70 -12.94
C ASN A 434 8.85 -29.75 -12.73
N ASN A 435 8.56 -30.90 -12.10
CA ASN A 435 9.53 -31.95 -11.75
C ASN A 435 10.74 -31.46 -10.92
N GLN A 436 10.57 -30.38 -10.16
CA GLN A 436 11.56 -29.90 -9.19
C GLN A 436 11.17 -30.36 -7.78
N ASN A 437 12.18 -30.52 -6.92
CA ASN A 437 11.95 -30.76 -5.50
C ASN A 437 11.24 -29.52 -4.90
N ARG A 438 10.18 -29.77 -4.15
CA ARG A 438 9.46 -28.71 -3.44
C ARG A 438 10.32 -28.16 -2.31
N THR A 439 10.42 -26.84 -2.21
CA THR A 439 11.13 -26.20 -1.10
C THR A 439 10.14 -25.68 -0.06
N TYR A 440 10.61 -25.49 1.17
CA TYR A 440 9.80 -25.05 2.29
C TYR A 440 10.45 -23.91 3.05
N ILE A 441 9.62 -22.98 3.50
CA ILE A 441 9.96 -21.93 4.43
C ILE A 441 9.37 -22.31 5.78
N ILE A 442 10.23 -22.62 6.75
CA ILE A 442 9.86 -22.83 8.15
C ILE A 442 10.10 -21.51 8.88
N GLN A 443 9.03 -20.88 9.34
CA GLN A 443 9.10 -19.54 9.94
C GLN A 443 8.49 -19.55 11.33
N LYS A 444 9.10 -18.84 12.28
CA LYS A 444 8.59 -18.71 13.64
C LYS A 444 7.24 -18.00 13.57
N TYR A 445 6.22 -18.63 14.15
CA TYR A 445 4.90 -18.04 14.19
C TYR A 445 4.86 -16.87 15.19
N ILE A 446 4.22 -15.77 14.79
CA ILE A 446 3.97 -14.63 15.67
C ILE A 446 2.83 -15.02 16.63
N GLU A 447 3.20 -15.54 17.80
CA GLU A 447 2.26 -16.05 18.82
C GLU A 447 1.53 -14.96 19.61
N LYS A 448 2.09 -13.74 19.63
CA LYS A 448 1.49 -12.58 20.28
C LYS A 448 1.26 -11.47 19.25
N PRO A 449 0.36 -11.69 18.27
CA PRO A 449 0.01 -10.65 17.32
C PRO A 449 -0.76 -9.53 18.03
N PHE A 450 -0.75 -8.32 17.47
CA PHE A 450 -1.73 -7.32 17.84
C PHE A 450 -3.12 -7.81 17.40
N LEU A 451 -4.13 -7.63 18.25
CA LEU A 451 -5.48 -8.12 17.98
C LEU A 451 -6.48 -6.97 17.90
N VAL A 452 -7.38 -7.04 16.93
CA VAL A 452 -8.54 -6.14 16.81
C VAL A 452 -9.76 -6.91 17.26
N HIS A 453 -10.37 -6.49 18.37
CA HIS A 453 -11.49 -7.22 19.01
C HIS A 453 -11.16 -8.71 19.21
N LYS A 454 -9.96 -9.00 19.74
CA LYS A 454 -9.41 -10.34 19.95
C LYS A 454 -9.19 -11.17 18.68
N ARG A 455 -9.41 -10.62 17.48
CA ARG A 455 -9.21 -11.34 16.20
C ARG A 455 -7.88 -10.94 15.58
N LYS A 456 -7.27 -11.90 14.87
CA LYS A 456 -6.00 -11.69 14.17
C LYS A 456 -6.25 -10.91 12.88
N PHE A 457 -5.25 -10.15 12.44
CA PHE A 457 -5.27 -9.50 11.14
C PHE A 457 -3.87 -9.38 10.53
N ASP A 458 -3.84 -9.05 9.25
CA ASP A 458 -2.66 -8.52 8.55
C ASP A 458 -3.04 -7.23 7.81
N PHE A 459 -2.05 -6.42 7.48
CA PHE A 459 -2.18 -5.27 6.58
C PHE A 459 -1.91 -5.70 5.14
N ARG A 460 -2.88 -5.45 4.25
CA ARG A 460 -2.66 -5.38 2.82
C ARG A 460 -2.31 -3.95 2.43
N CYS A 461 -1.09 -3.77 1.97
CA CYS A 461 -0.57 -2.54 1.36
C CYS A 461 -0.35 -2.75 -0.15
N TYR A 462 -0.30 -1.67 -0.91
CA TYR A 462 0.00 -1.74 -2.35
C TYR A 462 1.29 -1.00 -2.65
N ALA A 463 2.09 -1.56 -3.57
CA ALA A 463 3.25 -0.91 -4.13
C ALA A 463 3.20 -0.97 -5.67
N LEU A 464 3.88 -0.05 -6.31
CA LEU A 464 4.09 -0.03 -7.76
C LEU A 464 5.59 -0.06 -8.01
N VAL A 465 6.07 -1.02 -8.80
CA VAL A 465 7.44 -1.01 -9.31
C VAL A 465 7.36 -0.71 -10.80
N THR A 466 8.22 0.19 -11.28
CA THR A 466 8.32 0.53 -12.71
C THR A 466 9.75 0.34 -13.17
N SER A 467 9.95 -0.19 -14.38
CA SER A 467 11.21 -0.13 -15.12
C SER A 467 10.95 0.68 -16.38
N PHE A 468 11.34 1.95 -16.38
CA PHE A 468 11.16 2.85 -17.52
C PHE A 468 12.51 3.33 -18.03
N ASN A 469 12.78 3.18 -19.33
CA ASN A 469 14.08 3.48 -19.92
C ASN A 469 15.24 2.74 -19.20
N GLY A 470 14.96 1.54 -18.69
CA GLY A 470 15.88 0.77 -17.84
C GLY A 470 16.17 1.42 -16.48
N VAL A 471 15.26 2.26 -15.99
CA VAL A 471 15.27 2.90 -14.67
C VAL A 471 14.22 2.27 -13.77
N ILE A 472 14.67 1.53 -12.76
CA ILE A 472 13.81 0.94 -11.75
C ILE A 472 13.47 1.97 -10.67
N GLN A 473 12.18 2.14 -10.43
CA GLN A 473 11.62 2.96 -9.36
C GLN A 473 10.57 2.18 -8.59
N GLY A 474 10.51 2.40 -7.28
CA GLY A 474 9.57 1.77 -6.37
C GLY A 474 8.70 2.81 -5.66
N TYR A 475 7.40 2.58 -5.65
CA TYR A 475 6.40 3.46 -5.07
C TYR A 475 5.55 2.72 -4.05
N PHE A 476 5.26 3.35 -2.91
CA PHE A 476 4.37 2.80 -1.88
C PHE A 476 3.05 3.57 -1.86
N TYR A 477 1.92 2.87 -1.92
CA TYR A 477 0.59 3.48 -1.85
C TYR A 477 0.19 3.74 -0.40
N SER A 478 -0.16 4.99 -0.08
CA SER A 478 -0.36 5.45 1.30
C SER A 478 -1.59 4.86 2.00
N ASP A 479 -2.55 4.35 1.22
CA ASP A 479 -3.73 3.69 1.74
C ASP A 479 -3.63 2.16 1.59
N GLY A 480 -4.30 1.45 2.49
CA GLY A 480 -4.44 0.00 2.45
C GLY A 480 -5.64 -0.42 3.30
N TYR A 481 -5.65 -1.68 3.68
CA TYR A 481 -6.69 -2.24 4.56
C TYR A 481 -6.13 -3.37 5.42
N LEU A 482 -6.84 -3.67 6.50
CA LEU A 482 -6.60 -4.84 7.31
C LEU A 482 -7.50 -5.98 6.84
N ARG A 483 -6.95 -7.18 6.75
CA ARG A 483 -7.70 -8.43 6.57
C ARG A 483 -7.82 -9.12 7.90
N THR A 484 -9.02 -9.16 8.45
CA THR A 484 -9.30 -9.71 9.78
C THR A 484 -9.77 -11.16 9.68
N THR A 485 -9.45 -11.97 10.68
CA THR A 485 -10.06 -13.29 10.86
C THR A 485 -11.49 -13.16 11.35
N SER A 486 -12.33 -14.15 11.05
CA SER A 486 -13.72 -14.18 11.53
C SER A 486 -13.81 -14.66 12.98
N THR A 487 -12.89 -15.53 13.40
CA THR A 487 -12.87 -16.16 14.73
C THR A 487 -11.86 -15.47 15.66
N GLU A 488 -12.16 -15.46 16.97
CA GLU A 488 -11.24 -14.96 18.01
C GLU A 488 -9.93 -15.76 18.03
N TYR A 489 -8.83 -15.06 18.27
CA TYR A 489 -7.49 -15.64 18.28
C TYR A 489 -7.27 -16.54 19.50
N ASN A 490 -6.89 -17.80 19.25
CA ASN A 490 -6.52 -18.75 20.28
C ASN A 490 -5.30 -19.55 19.84
N ILE A 491 -4.14 -19.28 20.44
CA ILE A 491 -2.88 -19.97 20.10
C ILE A 491 -2.89 -21.48 20.43
N LYS A 492 -3.82 -21.94 21.27
CA LYS A 492 -3.91 -23.36 21.64
C LYS A 492 -4.57 -24.21 20.55
N ASP A 493 -5.31 -23.59 19.63
CA ASP A 493 -6.09 -24.27 18.58
C ASP A 493 -5.46 -24.08 17.20
N VAL A 494 -4.22 -24.55 17.04
CA VAL A 494 -3.41 -24.34 15.82
C VAL A 494 -4.00 -24.99 14.56
N SER A 495 -4.87 -25.99 14.72
CA SER A 495 -5.51 -26.71 13.60
C SER A 495 -6.62 -25.92 12.93
N ASN A 496 -7.19 -24.91 13.60
CA ASN A 496 -8.26 -24.10 13.06
C ASN A 496 -7.73 -22.94 12.21
N ASN A 497 -7.71 -23.15 10.91
CA ASN A 497 -7.25 -22.15 9.94
C ASN A 497 -8.05 -20.83 9.98
N PHE A 498 -9.32 -20.84 10.43
CA PHE A 498 -10.11 -19.60 10.52
C PHE A 498 -9.60 -18.66 11.62
N ILE A 499 -8.87 -19.16 12.60
CA ILE A 499 -8.22 -18.40 13.68
C ILE A 499 -6.89 -17.81 13.23
N HIS A 500 -6.14 -18.57 12.43
CA HIS A 500 -4.72 -18.31 12.20
C HIS A 500 -4.39 -17.72 10.83
N LEU A 501 -5.23 -17.92 9.82
CA LEU A 501 -4.99 -17.48 8.44
C LEU A 501 -5.99 -16.39 8.05
N THR A 502 -5.48 -15.23 7.67
CA THR A 502 -6.26 -14.03 7.32
C THR A 502 -6.62 -13.95 5.83
N ASN A 503 -6.16 -14.92 5.03
CA ASN A 503 -6.40 -14.98 3.60
C ASN A 503 -7.91 -15.04 3.31
N ASP A 504 -8.37 -14.14 2.43
CA ASP A 504 -9.79 -14.02 2.08
C ASP A 504 -10.34 -15.30 1.45
N ALA A 505 -9.51 -16.01 0.68
CA ALA A 505 -9.85 -17.31 0.08
C ALA A 505 -10.17 -18.40 1.13
N ILE A 506 -9.69 -18.25 2.36
CA ILE A 506 -10.02 -19.15 3.47
C ILE A 506 -11.22 -18.57 4.24
N GLN A 507 -11.13 -17.29 4.60
CA GLN A 507 -12.11 -16.63 5.46
C GLN A 507 -13.52 -16.57 4.84
N LYS A 508 -13.67 -16.47 3.51
CA LYS A 508 -14.98 -16.50 2.82
C LYS A 508 -15.79 -17.78 3.06
N HIS A 509 -15.14 -18.87 3.51
CA HIS A 509 -15.80 -20.13 3.85
C HIS A 509 -16.20 -20.24 5.32
N CYS A 510 -15.85 -19.26 6.15
CA CYS A 510 -16.32 -19.17 7.53
C CYS A 510 -17.77 -18.64 7.56
N ASP A 511 -18.63 -19.24 8.37
CA ASP A 511 -20.02 -18.80 8.54
C ASP A 511 -20.13 -17.38 9.13
N GLU A 512 -19.11 -16.94 9.88
CA GLU A 512 -19.04 -15.60 10.48
C GLU A 512 -18.34 -14.55 9.60
N TYR A 513 -18.03 -14.89 8.34
CA TYR A 513 -17.42 -13.94 7.41
C TYR A 513 -18.31 -12.72 7.19
N GLY A 514 -17.75 -11.54 7.36
CA GLY A 514 -18.46 -10.26 7.23
C GLY A 514 -19.30 -9.87 8.45
N LYS A 515 -19.27 -10.65 9.54
CA LYS A 515 -20.10 -10.40 10.74
C LYS A 515 -19.75 -9.09 11.44
N TYR A 516 -18.46 -8.78 11.58
CA TYR A 516 -17.97 -7.62 12.35
C TYR A 516 -17.70 -6.40 11.47
N GLU A 517 -17.17 -6.62 10.27
CA GLU A 517 -16.95 -5.60 9.26
C GLU A 517 -17.18 -6.17 7.87
N ASP A 518 -17.60 -5.31 6.94
CA ASP A 518 -17.95 -5.68 5.56
C ASP A 518 -16.80 -6.44 4.87
N GLY A 519 -17.03 -7.72 4.56
CA GLY A 519 -16.06 -8.62 3.96
C GLY A 519 -14.80 -8.89 4.78
N ASN A 520 -14.81 -8.72 6.11
CA ASN A 520 -13.61 -8.78 6.96
C ASN A 520 -12.51 -7.81 6.48
N LYS A 521 -12.92 -6.59 6.13
CA LYS A 521 -12.03 -5.52 5.64
C LYS A 521 -12.18 -4.29 6.52
N LEU A 522 -11.10 -3.92 7.20
CA LEU A 522 -11.06 -2.72 8.04
C LEU A 522 -10.17 -1.66 7.39
N SER A 523 -10.64 -0.41 7.31
CA SER A 523 -9.82 0.69 6.80
C SER A 523 -8.79 1.15 7.84
N TYR A 524 -7.74 1.85 7.40
CA TYR A 524 -6.79 2.49 8.33
C TYR A 524 -7.45 3.50 9.27
N LYS A 525 -8.52 4.17 8.82
CA LYS A 525 -9.28 5.12 9.66
C LYS A 525 -10.04 4.41 10.77
N ASP A 526 -10.63 3.26 10.46
CA ASP A 526 -11.33 2.46 11.47
C ASP A 526 -10.33 1.80 12.43
N PHE A 527 -9.16 1.39 11.94
CA PHE A 527 -8.06 0.92 12.79
C PHE A 527 -7.54 2.02 13.73
N GLN A 528 -7.35 3.26 13.23
CA GLN A 528 -6.97 4.38 14.10
C GLN A 528 -8.04 4.63 15.17
N ARG A 529 -9.33 4.61 14.81
CA ARG A 529 -10.42 4.76 15.78
C ARG A 529 -10.41 3.65 16.84
N TYR A 530 -10.07 2.43 16.43
CA TYR A 530 -9.89 1.32 17.37
C TYR A 530 -8.75 1.60 18.35
N LEU A 531 -7.58 2.05 17.87
CA LEU A 531 -6.45 2.45 18.71
C LEU A 531 -6.80 3.59 19.67
N ASP A 532 -7.49 4.62 19.18
CA ASP A 532 -7.94 5.76 19.99
C ASP A 532 -8.89 5.33 21.13
N THR A 533 -9.65 4.24 20.92
CA THR A 533 -10.61 3.74 21.91
C THR A 533 -9.99 2.75 22.90
N HIS A 534 -9.12 1.86 22.42
CA HIS A 534 -8.62 0.71 23.19
C HIS A 534 -7.14 0.82 23.59
N SER A 535 -6.45 1.87 23.17
CA SER A 535 -5.04 2.16 23.47
C SER A 535 -4.79 3.65 23.64
N SER A 536 -5.79 4.36 24.17
CA SER A 536 -5.79 5.82 24.37
C SER A 536 -4.67 6.30 25.30
N ASP A 537 -4.28 5.46 26.26
CA ASP A 537 -3.16 5.65 27.17
C ASP A 537 -1.82 5.76 26.43
N LYS A 538 -1.65 5.00 25.35
CA LYS A 538 -0.43 4.96 24.54
C LYS A 538 -0.37 6.04 23.45
N LYS A 539 -1.50 6.69 23.13
CA LYS A 539 -1.64 7.73 22.09
C LYS A 539 -0.99 7.38 20.74
N ILE A 540 -1.15 6.12 20.32
CA ILE A 540 -0.53 5.60 19.09
C ILE A 540 -1.24 6.16 17.87
N ASN A 541 -0.49 6.74 16.95
CA ASN A 541 -0.97 7.16 15.64
C ASN A 541 -0.44 6.20 14.56
N PHE A 542 -1.31 5.40 13.96
CA PHE A 542 -0.93 4.43 12.93
C PHE A 542 -0.18 5.08 11.76
N ILE A 543 -0.63 6.23 11.28
CA ILE A 543 -0.05 6.92 10.11
C ILE A 543 1.33 7.50 10.42
N LEU A 544 1.56 7.96 11.65
CA LEU A 544 2.82 8.61 12.04
C LEU A 544 3.83 7.65 12.67
N ASP A 545 3.38 6.59 13.36
CA ASP A 545 4.24 5.74 14.18
C ASP A 545 4.49 4.35 13.57
N ILE A 546 3.51 3.80 12.83
CA ILE A 546 3.56 2.41 12.33
C ILE A 546 3.73 2.36 10.82
N LEU A 547 2.94 3.12 10.07
CA LEU A 547 2.99 3.15 8.60
C LEU A 547 4.38 3.52 8.05
N PRO A 548 5.16 4.44 8.65
CA PRO A 548 6.53 4.70 8.20
C PRO A 548 7.47 3.50 8.34
N LYS A 549 7.30 2.68 9.38
CA LYS A 549 8.07 1.44 9.56
C LYS A 549 7.70 0.40 8.51
N ILE A 550 6.40 0.25 8.22
CA ILE A 550 5.89 -0.60 7.14
C ILE A 550 6.49 -0.18 5.79
N LYS A 551 6.50 1.13 5.52
CA LYS A 551 7.07 1.71 4.30
C LYS A 551 8.58 1.47 4.21
N GLY A 552 9.30 1.58 5.33
CA GLY A 552 10.72 1.23 5.41
C GLY A 552 10.98 -0.21 4.99
N LEU A 553 10.26 -1.17 5.58
CA LEU A 553 10.36 -2.58 5.20
C LEU A 553 10.03 -2.83 3.71
N ALA A 554 9.04 -2.13 3.16
CA ALA A 554 8.73 -2.20 1.73
C ALA A 554 9.90 -1.69 0.88
N LYS A 555 10.47 -0.53 1.22
CA LYS A 555 11.66 0.02 0.57
C LYS A 555 12.83 -0.96 0.62
N ASP A 556 13.15 -1.48 1.80
CA ASP A 556 14.29 -2.37 2.00
C ASP A 556 14.13 -3.68 1.23
N SER A 557 12.91 -4.22 1.13
CA SER A 557 12.65 -5.40 0.29
C SER A 557 12.85 -5.13 -1.21
N ILE A 558 12.46 -3.94 -1.70
CA ILE A 558 12.72 -3.54 -3.10
C ILE A 558 14.22 -3.37 -3.31
N MET A 559 14.92 -2.71 -2.37
CA MET A 559 16.39 -2.57 -2.40
C MET A 559 17.11 -3.93 -2.35
N ALA A 560 16.60 -4.90 -1.63
CA ALA A 560 17.19 -6.24 -1.57
C ALA A 560 17.06 -7.00 -2.90
N ALA A 561 15.98 -6.76 -3.65
CA ALA A 561 15.68 -7.48 -4.89
C ALA A 561 16.10 -6.73 -6.16
N TYR A 562 16.27 -5.40 -6.14
CA TYR A 562 16.28 -4.59 -7.38
C TYR A 562 17.35 -5.01 -8.40
N MET A 563 18.52 -5.51 -7.95
CA MET A 563 19.59 -5.96 -8.84
C MET A 563 19.24 -7.22 -9.63
N LYS A 564 18.26 -7.98 -9.14
CA LYS A 564 17.76 -9.20 -9.77
C LYS A 564 16.44 -8.96 -10.52
N LEU A 565 15.76 -7.84 -10.26
CA LEU A 565 14.56 -7.45 -10.99
C LEU A 565 14.95 -6.91 -12.36
N ASP A 566 14.27 -7.36 -13.40
CA ASP A 566 14.51 -6.91 -14.78
C ASP A 566 16.00 -6.93 -15.20
N PRO A 567 16.70 -8.08 -15.10
CA PRO A 567 18.13 -8.17 -15.40
C PRO A 567 18.45 -7.84 -16.86
N ASN A 568 17.50 -8.07 -17.77
CA ASN A 568 17.62 -7.68 -19.18
C ASN A 568 17.33 -6.18 -19.40
N ARG A 569 16.93 -5.45 -18.37
CA ARG A 569 16.60 -4.02 -18.39
C ARG A 569 15.59 -3.67 -19.47
N ARG A 570 14.46 -4.39 -19.53
CA ARG A 570 13.37 -4.11 -20.45
C ARG A 570 12.95 -2.65 -20.32
N LEU A 571 12.78 -1.98 -21.46
CA LEU A 571 12.60 -0.54 -21.47
C LEU A 571 11.36 -0.10 -20.68
N HIS A 572 10.23 -0.81 -20.79
CA HIS A 572 8.96 -0.33 -20.23
C HIS A 572 8.13 -1.45 -19.61
N CYS A 573 8.29 -1.62 -18.30
CA CYS A 573 7.48 -2.52 -17.49
C CYS A 573 6.93 -1.79 -16.27
N MET A 574 5.76 -2.19 -15.81
CA MET A 574 5.21 -1.74 -14.53
C MET A 574 4.55 -2.91 -13.83
N GLU A 575 4.59 -2.99 -12.51
CA GLU A 575 3.88 -4.05 -11.78
C GLU A 575 3.32 -3.53 -10.45
N ILE A 576 2.04 -3.78 -10.22
CA ILE A 576 1.39 -3.52 -8.95
C ILE A 576 1.57 -4.75 -8.07
N LEU A 577 2.14 -4.56 -6.88
CA LEU A 577 2.43 -5.58 -5.89
C LEU A 577 1.53 -5.42 -4.66
N GLY A 578 1.13 -6.53 -4.05
CA GLY A 578 0.41 -6.54 -2.78
C GLY A 578 1.34 -6.96 -1.65
N TYR A 579 1.65 -6.04 -0.76
CA TYR A 579 2.47 -6.32 0.41
C TYR A 579 1.60 -6.73 1.60
N ASP A 580 2.02 -7.77 2.30
CA ASP A 580 1.35 -8.29 3.48
C ASP A 580 2.25 -8.12 4.71
N PHE A 581 1.76 -7.38 5.71
CA PHE A 581 2.47 -7.13 6.97
C PHE A 581 1.65 -7.58 8.16
N MET A 582 2.30 -8.06 9.22
CA MET A 582 1.64 -8.36 10.50
C MET A 582 2.18 -7.45 11.59
N LEU A 583 1.31 -7.03 12.51
CA LEU A 583 1.71 -6.27 13.69
C LEU A 583 1.77 -7.21 14.88
N ASP A 584 2.87 -7.18 15.63
CA ASP A 584 2.93 -7.88 16.92
C ASP A 584 2.36 -7.02 18.07
N SER A 585 2.20 -7.64 19.22
CA SER A 585 1.73 -7.00 20.46
C SER A 585 2.59 -5.82 20.95
N ASN A 586 3.83 -5.71 20.47
CA ASN A 586 4.75 -4.60 20.75
C ASN A 586 4.70 -3.50 19.67
N LEU A 587 3.77 -3.59 18.71
CA LEU A 587 3.61 -2.66 17.59
C LEU A 587 4.82 -2.67 16.64
N LYS A 588 5.59 -3.76 16.58
CA LYS A 588 6.59 -3.98 15.53
C LYS A 588 5.88 -4.60 14.31
N PRO A 589 5.95 -3.95 13.13
CA PRO A 589 5.48 -4.55 11.90
C PRO A 589 6.50 -5.57 11.40
N TRP A 590 6.00 -6.65 10.82
CA TRP A 590 6.77 -7.75 10.24
C TRP A 590 6.36 -7.93 8.79
N LEU A 591 7.31 -8.01 7.86
CA LEU A 591 7.03 -8.35 6.47
C LEU A 591 6.70 -9.85 6.39
N ILE A 592 5.56 -10.20 5.82
CA ILE A 592 5.08 -11.60 5.73
C ILE A 592 5.26 -12.16 4.34
N GLU A 593 4.79 -11.43 3.32
CA GLU A 593 4.95 -11.80 1.91
C GLU A 593 4.71 -10.58 1.00
N VAL A 594 5.19 -10.69 -0.24
CA VAL A 594 4.89 -9.76 -1.32
C VAL A 594 4.24 -10.57 -2.43
N ASN A 595 3.08 -10.14 -2.90
CA ASN A 595 2.30 -10.89 -3.88
C ASN A 595 2.41 -10.23 -5.26
N THR A 596 2.84 -11.00 -6.27
CA THR A 596 2.50 -10.68 -7.66
C THR A 596 1.01 -10.91 -7.87
N ASN A 597 0.40 -10.11 -8.75
CA ASN A 597 -1.04 -10.18 -9.04
C ASN A 597 -1.90 -10.08 -7.76
N PRO A 598 -1.80 -8.99 -6.99
CA PRO A 598 -2.59 -8.84 -5.77
C PRO A 598 -4.09 -8.92 -6.07
N CYS A 599 -4.86 -9.42 -5.11
CA CYS A 599 -6.32 -9.44 -5.24
C CYS A 599 -6.86 -8.00 -5.45
N LEU A 600 -7.50 -7.77 -6.60
CA LEU A 600 -8.14 -6.51 -6.98
C LEU A 600 -9.68 -6.63 -6.97
N GLU A 601 -10.23 -7.57 -6.19
CA GLU A 601 -11.66 -7.78 -6.06
C GLU A 601 -12.31 -6.66 -5.23
N LEU A 602 -13.48 -6.18 -5.68
CA LEU A 602 -14.22 -5.10 -5.02
C LEU A 602 -15.19 -5.66 -3.97
N SER A 603 -14.72 -6.54 -3.09
CA SER A 603 -15.55 -7.36 -2.21
C SER A 603 -16.16 -6.62 -1.02
N SER A 604 -15.79 -5.36 -0.78
CA SER A 604 -16.41 -4.51 0.23
C SER A 604 -16.61 -3.09 -0.30
N SER A 605 -17.50 -2.35 0.37
CA SER A 605 -17.76 -0.93 0.10
C SER A 605 -16.47 -0.10 0.10
N TYR A 606 -15.57 -0.32 1.05
CA TYR A 606 -14.28 0.36 1.10
C TYR A 606 -13.36 -0.02 -0.07
N LEU A 607 -13.26 -1.31 -0.41
CA LEU A 607 -12.44 -1.79 -1.52
C LEU A 607 -12.94 -1.29 -2.89
N SER A 608 -14.26 -1.12 -3.04
CA SER A 608 -14.87 -0.55 -4.24
C SER A 608 -14.39 0.86 -4.57
N PHE A 609 -13.89 1.60 -3.57
CA PHE A 609 -13.27 2.91 -3.73
C PHE A 609 -11.74 2.83 -3.78
N LEU A 610 -11.12 2.08 -2.86
CA LEU A 610 -9.67 1.99 -2.72
C LEU A 610 -8.98 1.45 -3.97
N ILE A 611 -9.45 0.30 -4.47
CA ILE A 611 -8.76 -0.43 -5.54
C ILE A 611 -8.81 0.33 -6.87
N PRO A 612 -9.97 0.83 -7.36
CA PRO A 612 -10.00 1.59 -8.60
C PRO A 612 -9.17 2.88 -8.52
N THR A 613 -9.17 3.56 -7.35
CA THR A 613 -8.36 4.77 -7.15
C THR A 613 -6.86 4.45 -7.17
N MET A 614 -6.45 3.35 -6.54
CA MET A 614 -5.05 2.88 -6.53
C MET A 614 -4.57 2.55 -7.96
N VAL A 615 -5.37 1.80 -8.74
CA VAL A 615 -5.00 1.47 -10.12
C VAL A 615 -4.99 2.73 -11.01
N GLU A 616 -5.95 3.65 -10.82
CA GLU A 616 -5.96 4.92 -11.57
C GLU A 616 -4.73 5.77 -11.25
N ASN A 617 -4.31 5.85 -9.98
CA ASN A 617 -3.05 6.50 -9.59
C ASN A 617 -1.83 5.81 -10.23
N ALA A 618 -1.81 4.47 -10.29
CA ALA A 618 -0.74 3.73 -10.95
C ALA A 618 -0.69 4.03 -12.46
N PHE A 619 -1.86 4.11 -13.13
CA PHE A 619 -1.94 4.51 -14.53
C PHE A 619 -1.51 5.94 -14.77
N ARG A 620 -1.74 6.87 -13.83
CA ARG A 620 -1.17 8.22 -13.93
C ARG A 620 0.35 8.25 -13.86
N ILE A 621 0.95 7.32 -13.11
CA ILE A 621 2.41 7.20 -12.98
C ILE A 621 3.03 6.48 -14.18
N ALA A 622 2.38 5.42 -14.65
CA ALA A 622 2.94 4.51 -15.64
C ALA A 622 2.44 4.75 -17.07
N LEU A 623 1.12 4.91 -17.26
CA LEU A 623 0.52 5.04 -18.59
C LEU A 623 0.48 6.49 -19.05
N ASP A 624 -0.15 7.38 -18.28
CA ASP A 624 -0.42 8.76 -18.72
C ASP A 624 0.87 9.60 -18.84
N SER A 625 1.97 9.16 -18.19
CA SER A 625 3.31 9.75 -18.28
C SER A 625 4.04 9.36 -19.57
N MET A 626 3.95 8.08 -19.95
CA MET A 626 4.64 7.46 -21.07
C MET A 626 3.87 7.57 -22.39
N PHE A 627 2.54 7.65 -22.31
CA PHE A 627 1.61 7.71 -23.44
C PHE A 627 0.72 8.96 -23.32
N PRO A 628 1.28 10.15 -23.56
CA PRO A 628 0.57 11.41 -23.35
C PRO A 628 -0.67 11.52 -24.25
N PRO A 629 -1.76 12.16 -23.76
CA PRO A 629 -2.92 12.44 -24.60
C PRO A 629 -2.57 13.38 -25.76
N PRO A 630 -3.33 13.34 -26.87
CA PRO A 630 -3.14 14.28 -27.96
C PRO A 630 -3.52 15.70 -27.53
N SER A 631 -3.00 16.70 -28.27
CA SER A 631 -3.28 18.12 -28.03
C SER A 631 -4.77 18.39 -27.81
N GLY A 632 -5.11 19.04 -26.68
CA GLY A 632 -6.48 19.40 -26.32
C GLY A 632 -7.29 18.30 -25.60
N LYS A 633 -6.76 17.07 -25.49
CA LYS A 633 -7.29 16.03 -24.59
C LYS A 633 -6.49 16.02 -23.28
N PHE A 634 -7.15 15.65 -22.19
CA PHE A 634 -6.56 15.65 -20.86
C PHE A 634 -6.91 14.39 -20.11
N SER A 635 -6.10 14.07 -19.10
CA SER A 635 -6.43 12.96 -18.21
C SER A 635 -7.69 13.32 -17.41
N PRO A 636 -8.67 12.41 -17.28
CA PRO A 636 -9.82 12.63 -16.41
C PRO A 636 -9.39 12.81 -14.95
N SER A 637 -8.21 12.29 -14.59
CA SER A 637 -7.69 12.21 -13.24
C SER A 637 -6.72 13.32 -12.83
N SER A 638 -6.63 14.43 -13.59
CA SER A 638 -5.75 15.58 -13.27
C SER A 638 -5.94 16.17 -11.86
N PHE A 639 -7.14 16.05 -11.30
CA PHE A 639 -7.48 16.55 -9.96
C PHE A 639 -7.71 15.42 -8.94
N ILE A 640 -7.36 14.18 -9.29
CA ILE A 640 -7.34 13.08 -8.33
C ILE A 640 -6.05 13.21 -7.51
N GLU A 641 -6.17 13.03 -6.19
CA GLU A 641 -5.01 12.96 -5.30
C GLU A 641 -4.15 11.75 -5.67
N ASN A 642 -2.85 11.97 -5.83
CA ASN A 642 -1.87 10.89 -5.89
C ASN A 642 -1.51 10.45 -4.48
N LYS A 643 -1.66 9.15 -4.22
CA LYS A 643 -1.29 8.53 -2.93
C LYS A 643 -0.08 7.62 -3.01
N PHE A 644 0.55 7.47 -4.18
CA PHE A 644 1.85 6.81 -4.27
C PHE A 644 2.96 7.76 -3.84
N GLU A 645 3.79 7.30 -2.93
CA GLU A 645 5.03 7.94 -2.51
C GLU A 645 6.21 7.22 -3.16
N LEU A 646 7.16 7.96 -3.72
CA LEU A 646 8.39 7.36 -4.23
C LEU A 646 9.26 6.93 -3.05
N VAL A 647 9.54 5.63 -2.93
CA VAL A 647 10.34 5.06 -1.83
C VAL A 647 11.69 4.53 -2.27
N PHE A 648 11.84 4.23 -3.56
CA PHE A 648 13.07 3.71 -4.14
C PHE A 648 13.31 4.28 -5.53
N HIS A 649 14.55 4.68 -5.80
CA HIS A 649 15.01 5.07 -7.12
C HIS A 649 16.41 4.48 -7.38
N GLN A 650 16.60 3.70 -8.45
CA GLN A 650 17.88 3.01 -8.67
C GLN A 650 19.08 3.99 -8.74
N GLU A 651 18.91 5.15 -9.38
CA GLU A 651 20.01 6.13 -9.54
C GLU A 651 20.37 6.87 -8.25
N THR A 652 19.56 6.73 -7.20
CA THR A 652 19.79 7.32 -5.87
C THR A 652 20.09 6.22 -4.87
N ASP A 653 19.07 5.44 -4.50
CA ASP A 653 19.18 4.39 -3.48
C ASP A 653 19.96 3.17 -3.99
N GLY A 654 19.78 2.79 -5.26
CA GLY A 654 20.52 1.66 -5.86
C GLY A 654 22.01 1.97 -6.01
N ARG A 655 22.37 3.17 -6.48
CA ARG A 655 23.77 3.61 -6.54
C ARG A 655 24.42 3.69 -5.16
N ASP A 656 23.74 4.27 -4.17
CA ASP A 656 24.23 4.31 -2.78
C ASP A 656 24.49 2.90 -2.23
N LEU A 657 23.56 1.96 -2.50
CA LEU A 657 23.75 0.57 -2.14
C LEU A 657 24.98 -0.05 -2.84
N MET A 658 25.14 0.15 -4.15
CA MET A 658 26.31 -0.35 -4.88
C MET A 658 27.64 0.22 -4.38
N GLU A 659 27.67 1.51 -4.02
CA GLU A 659 28.85 2.16 -3.44
C GLU A 659 29.20 1.56 -2.08
N ARG A 660 28.20 1.33 -1.21
CA ARG A 660 28.40 0.68 0.09
C ARG A 660 28.90 -0.75 -0.01
N LEU A 661 28.54 -1.44 -1.08
CA LEU A 661 28.94 -2.82 -1.36
C LEU A 661 30.31 -2.92 -2.08
N GLY A 662 30.95 -1.79 -2.41
CA GLY A 662 32.22 -1.79 -3.12
C GLY A 662 32.11 -2.26 -4.58
N GLY A 663 30.93 -2.12 -5.19
CA GLY A 663 30.68 -2.52 -6.58
C GLY A 663 30.44 -4.01 -6.81
N THR A 664 30.51 -4.85 -5.78
CA THR A 664 30.16 -6.28 -5.88
C THR A 664 28.66 -6.48 -5.70
N VAL A 665 28.08 -7.36 -6.51
CA VAL A 665 26.66 -7.73 -6.40
C VAL A 665 26.52 -8.80 -5.30
N PRO A 666 25.72 -8.57 -4.24
CA PRO A 666 25.51 -9.57 -3.20
C PRO A 666 24.83 -10.81 -3.79
N GLY A 667 25.55 -11.93 -3.80
CA GLY A 667 25.10 -13.18 -4.41
C GLY A 667 25.51 -13.38 -5.87
N SER A 668 26.56 -12.71 -6.37
CA SER A 668 27.16 -13.00 -7.68
C SER A 668 27.79 -14.39 -7.83
N ASP A 669 27.52 -15.32 -6.92
CA ASP A 669 27.81 -16.72 -7.17
C ASP A 669 26.99 -17.16 -8.39
N ASP A 670 27.58 -18.00 -9.25
CA ASP A 670 27.02 -18.55 -10.49
C ASP A 670 25.60 -19.17 -10.35
N GLN A 671 25.07 -19.30 -9.13
CA GLN A 671 23.70 -19.71 -8.84
C GLN A 671 22.64 -18.75 -9.38
N ILE A 672 22.82 -17.42 -9.34
CA ILE A 672 21.76 -16.46 -9.72
C ILE A 672 21.55 -16.40 -11.24
N LEU A 673 22.62 -16.46 -12.03
CA LEU A 673 22.52 -16.54 -13.50
C LEU A 673 21.99 -17.91 -13.97
N SER A 674 21.98 -18.92 -13.09
CA SER A 674 21.43 -20.25 -13.36
C SER A 674 19.94 -20.40 -13.03
N GLU A 675 19.36 -19.48 -12.23
CA GLU A 675 17.95 -19.52 -11.85
C GLU A 675 17.07 -19.15 -13.03
N LYS A 676 16.36 -20.14 -13.58
CA LYS A 676 15.38 -19.92 -14.64
C LYS A 676 14.24 -19.04 -14.13
N GLU A 677 13.82 -18.09 -14.95
CA GLU A 677 12.62 -17.31 -14.67
C GLU A 677 11.42 -18.22 -14.42
N GLU A 678 10.83 -18.11 -13.23
CA GLU A 678 9.59 -18.83 -12.91
C GLU A 678 8.44 -18.20 -13.71
N LEU A 679 7.80 -19.03 -14.55
CA LEU A 679 6.66 -18.68 -15.38
C LEU A 679 5.44 -19.39 -14.83
N PHE A 680 4.34 -18.66 -14.66
CA PHE A 680 3.02 -19.23 -14.42
C PHE A 680 2.33 -19.41 -15.78
N SER A 681 1.79 -20.59 -16.06
CA SER A 681 0.92 -20.78 -17.24
C SER A 681 -0.55 -20.67 -16.86
N GLU A 682 -1.41 -20.33 -17.83
CA GLU A 682 -2.87 -20.32 -17.65
C GLU A 682 -3.41 -21.70 -17.22
N ASP A 683 -2.69 -22.78 -17.52
CA ASP A 683 -3.03 -24.16 -17.16
C ASP A 683 -2.75 -24.50 -15.67
N GLU A 684 -2.21 -23.56 -14.89
CA GLU A 684 -1.86 -23.78 -13.49
C GLU A 684 -2.99 -23.52 -12.48
N GLU A 685 -4.11 -22.91 -12.88
CA GLU A 685 -5.33 -22.92 -12.07
C GLU A 685 -6.15 -24.19 -12.38
N PRO A 686 -6.47 -25.06 -11.40
CA PRO A 686 -7.59 -25.96 -11.58
C PRO A 686 -8.85 -25.08 -11.75
N ASP A 687 -9.66 -25.40 -12.76
CA ASP A 687 -10.92 -24.76 -13.08
C ASP A 687 -11.66 -24.32 -11.80
N LEU A 688 -11.88 -23.00 -11.69
CA LEU A 688 -12.65 -22.37 -10.62
C LEU A 688 -14.16 -22.53 -10.86
#